data_AF-A0A973A1K6-F1
#
_entry.id   AF-A0A973A1K6-F1
#
_cell.length_a   1.000
_cell.length_b   1.000
_cell.length_c   1.000
_cell.angle_alpha   90.00
_cell.angle_beta   90.00
_cell.angle_gamma   90.00
#
_symmetry.space_group_name_H-M   'P 1'
#
loop_
_entity.id
_entity.type
_entity.pdbx_description
1 polymer ?
#
loop_
_entity_poly.entity_id
_entity_poly.type
_entity_poly.pdbx_seq_one_letter_code
_entity_poly.pdbx_strand_id
1 'polypeptide(L)'
;ITDTGQIQGTTSLVEGCCIQDTLTLAGDNVVAGLDVTHPMHLPKAICLDVTPGQDRFYVRIYSSQDKLNDRPDQGATFCGIPVLDWLRHCKASGDMVWDSAQTAETQTLWTARLFPAVSAQTVIHTWLWMADPASATAQQIQQWHNAERFSSCEISALADHPAFHARRTQLRSLSVIQSLPELFRNNSDFSANDLIHVIRHTDSAAMISAVLDAARISQDHAQNTLGALILPRILHTLGTALKTCQLDLANMTAQLAPATRDWTRQINLPLAGPVTDWADRACARAFDVAGDVIISGGLEHTKPPKCVLRSDEIIWARAPARFDTGGGWTDTPPYALEHGGCVVNTAVNLNGQAPIQAYLRVIKAPVIRLTSIDLGSRIEITCLADLCDYREATSEYGLAKAALALSGFSPDPRIWPANVTLEAMLTHFGGGIELTTLAAIPKGSGLGTSSIMGAVILSAIQRAFGKTLTQKELFHAVLCLEQLLTTGGGWQDQIGGAVGGVKIVTAEPGLVPSPTIHYLPSDLLEPALNQGCTLLYYTGITRLAKNILAQVVGRYFSRDRQSLATLERIGQTALQIADTLSRKDLKAFGELVGTAWELNKQLDPNSTNPEVEALFERVSPHIYGGKLLGAGGGGFMLMVCKSPAHAQRLKAELDGTPTNDRARFFDYSVSPRGLTVTVC
;
A
#
# COMPACT_ATOMS: atom_id res chain seq x y z
N ILE A 1 -10.46 -26.11 6.63
CA ILE A 1 -9.88 -27.44 6.95
C ILE A 1 -9.06 -27.22 8.21
N THR A 2 -9.25 -28.00 9.27
CA THR A 2 -8.40 -27.91 10.47
C THR A 2 -7.07 -28.62 10.26
N ASP A 3 -6.13 -28.51 11.19
CA ASP A 3 -4.80 -29.14 11.07
C ASP A 3 -4.84 -30.66 10.90
N THR A 4 -5.90 -31.31 11.37
CA THR A 4 -6.14 -32.76 11.26
C THR A 4 -7.00 -33.16 10.06
N GLY A 5 -7.63 -32.20 9.39
CA GLY A 5 -8.52 -32.46 8.27
C GLY A 5 -7.78 -32.58 6.95
N GLN A 6 -8.27 -33.42 6.05
CA GLN A 6 -7.72 -33.54 4.70
C GLN A 6 -8.83 -33.83 3.68
N ILE A 7 -8.73 -33.24 2.50
CA ILE A 7 -9.55 -33.61 1.34
C ILE A 7 -8.65 -34.36 0.36
N GLN A 8 -9.08 -35.55 -0.07
CA GLN A 8 -8.38 -36.38 -1.06
C GLN A 8 -9.26 -36.53 -2.30
N GLY A 9 -8.72 -36.28 -3.49
CA GLY A 9 -9.46 -36.38 -4.75
C GLY A 9 -9.10 -35.27 -5.73
N THR A 10 -9.73 -35.31 -6.91
CA THR A 10 -9.64 -34.24 -7.93
C THR A 10 -11.04 -33.89 -8.44
N THR A 11 -11.18 -32.76 -9.13
CA THR A 11 -12.42 -32.33 -9.81
C THR A 11 -13.69 -32.38 -8.94
N SER A 12 -13.66 -31.78 -7.75
CA SER A 12 -14.83 -31.74 -6.85
C SER A 12 -15.02 -30.35 -6.24
N LEU A 13 -16.27 -30.01 -5.91
CA LEU A 13 -16.64 -28.75 -5.25
C LEU A 13 -16.96 -29.01 -3.78
N VAL A 14 -16.32 -28.26 -2.87
CA VAL A 14 -16.59 -28.33 -1.43
C VAL A 14 -16.88 -26.93 -0.89
N GLU A 15 -18.03 -26.73 -0.25
CA GLU A 15 -18.50 -25.41 0.16
C GLU A 15 -19.21 -25.42 1.52
N GLY A 16 -18.89 -24.45 2.39
CA GLY A 16 -19.57 -24.32 3.70
C GLY A 16 -19.33 -25.51 4.65
N CYS A 17 -18.27 -26.27 4.42
CA CYS A 17 -17.90 -27.45 5.20
C CYS A 17 -16.81 -27.16 6.23
N CYS A 18 -16.90 -27.77 7.41
CA CYS A 18 -15.78 -27.86 8.35
C CYS A 18 -15.15 -29.24 8.21
N ILE A 19 -13.89 -29.29 7.78
CA ILE A 19 -13.18 -30.56 7.56
C ILE A 19 -12.21 -30.76 8.72
N GLN A 20 -12.53 -31.69 9.63
CA GLN A 20 -11.72 -32.05 10.79
C GLN A 20 -11.01 -33.41 10.66
N ASP A 21 -11.47 -34.23 9.71
CA ASP A 21 -10.90 -35.55 9.38
C ASP A 21 -10.87 -35.74 7.84
N THR A 22 -10.59 -36.94 7.37
CA THR A 22 -10.39 -37.28 5.96
C THR A 22 -11.70 -37.34 5.18
N LEU A 23 -11.82 -36.52 4.13
CA LEU A 23 -12.87 -36.58 3.13
C LEU A 23 -12.30 -37.06 1.79
N THR A 24 -12.61 -38.29 1.40
CA THR A 24 -12.19 -38.88 0.13
C THR A 24 -13.30 -38.74 -0.92
N LEU A 25 -12.99 -38.06 -2.01
CA LEU A 25 -13.90 -37.76 -3.13
C LEU A 25 -13.39 -38.46 -4.39
N ALA A 26 -14.19 -39.37 -4.95
CA ALA A 26 -13.81 -40.14 -6.14
C ALA A 26 -13.89 -39.34 -7.46
N GLY A 27 -14.33 -38.08 -7.42
CA GLY A 27 -14.34 -37.13 -8.54
C GLY A 27 -15.75 -36.72 -8.95
N ASP A 28 -15.86 -35.52 -9.52
CA ASP A 28 -17.13 -34.88 -9.93
C ASP A 28 -18.13 -34.76 -8.76
N ASN A 29 -17.63 -34.69 -7.52
CA ASN A 29 -18.44 -34.60 -6.31
C ASN A 29 -18.81 -33.15 -5.99
N VAL A 30 -19.95 -32.97 -5.33
CA VAL A 30 -20.34 -31.70 -4.71
C VAL A 30 -20.64 -31.95 -3.24
N VAL A 31 -19.97 -31.26 -2.33
CA VAL A 31 -20.22 -31.36 -0.89
C VAL A 31 -20.52 -29.98 -0.31
N ALA A 32 -21.68 -29.83 0.31
CA ALA A 32 -22.12 -28.55 0.87
C ALA A 32 -22.59 -28.68 2.33
N GLY A 33 -22.17 -27.74 3.19
CA GLY A 33 -22.74 -27.54 4.54
C GLY A 33 -22.35 -28.55 5.61
N LEU A 34 -21.44 -29.47 5.31
CA LEU A 34 -21.11 -30.64 6.14
C LEU A 34 -19.94 -30.44 7.11
N ASP A 35 -20.07 -30.95 8.33
CA ASP A 35 -19.00 -31.15 9.30
C ASP A 35 -18.42 -32.57 9.18
N VAL A 36 -17.17 -32.68 8.73
CA VAL A 36 -16.45 -33.96 8.59
C VAL A 36 -15.63 -34.19 9.85
N THR A 37 -16.19 -34.94 10.80
CA THR A 37 -15.58 -35.25 12.10
C THR A 37 -14.95 -36.65 12.16
N HIS A 38 -15.16 -37.47 11.13
CA HIS A 38 -14.66 -38.84 10.98
C HIS A 38 -14.37 -39.09 9.49
N PRO A 39 -13.59 -40.12 9.14
CA PRO A 39 -13.28 -40.42 7.74
C PRO A 39 -14.54 -40.72 6.93
N MET A 40 -14.70 -40.07 5.77
CA MET A 40 -15.83 -40.27 4.87
C MET A 40 -15.38 -40.43 3.42
N HIS A 41 -16.06 -41.30 2.68
CA HIS A 41 -15.82 -41.56 1.27
C HIS A 41 -17.10 -41.35 0.46
N LEU A 42 -17.02 -40.52 -0.60
CA LEU A 42 -18.11 -40.32 -1.55
C LEU A 42 -17.78 -40.93 -2.92
N PRO A 43 -18.64 -41.80 -3.46
CA PRO A 43 -18.50 -42.33 -4.82
C PRO A 43 -18.52 -41.22 -5.87
N LYS A 44 -18.02 -41.53 -7.07
CA LYS A 44 -17.92 -40.56 -8.16
C LYS A 44 -19.28 -39.94 -8.48
N ALA A 45 -19.30 -38.66 -8.81
CA ALA A 45 -20.48 -37.90 -9.23
C ALA A 45 -21.56 -37.70 -8.15
N ILE A 46 -21.37 -38.18 -6.92
CA ILE A 46 -22.33 -37.98 -5.83
C ILE A 46 -22.23 -36.56 -5.25
N CYS A 47 -23.40 -35.94 -5.12
CA CYS A 47 -23.65 -34.70 -4.41
C CYS A 47 -24.16 -35.01 -2.99
N LEU A 48 -23.52 -34.43 -1.98
CA LEU A 48 -23.96 -34.44 -0.58
C LEU A 48 -24.18 -32.99 -0.13
N ASP A 49 -25.43 -32.60 0.02
CA ASP A 49 -25.84 -31.25 0.39
C ASP A 49 -26.60 -31.27 1.71
N VAL A 50 -26.02 -30.61 2.72
CA VAL A 50 -26.56 -30.48 4.06
C VAL A 50 -27.12 -29.06 4.21
N THR A 51 -28.44 -28.96 4.18
CA THR A 51 -29.13 -27.67 4.24
C THR A 51 -29.76 -27.49 5.63
N PRO A 52 -29.45 -26.41 6.38
CA PRO A 52 -30.09 -26.16 7.67
C PRO A 52 -31.56 -25.78 7.48
N GLY A 53 -32.41 -26.25 8.37
CA GLY A 53 -33.75 -25.72 8.65
C GLY A 53 -33.78 -25.11 10.06
N GLN A 54 -34.97 -24.74 10.53
CA GLN A 54 -35.13 -24.04 11.82
C GLN A 54 -34.60 -24.83 13.04
N ASP A 55 -34.79 -26.15 13.05
CA ASP A 55 -34.47 -27.05 14.18
C ASP A 55 -33.81 -28.37 13.73
N ARG A 56 -33.42 -28.46 12.46
CA ARG A 56 -32.97 -29.69 11.80
C ARG A 56 -32.03 -29.41 10.62
N PHE A 57 -31.46 -30.47 10.06
CA PHE A 57 -30.68 -30.44 8.82
C PHE A 57 -31.29 -31.41 7.82
N TYR A 58 -31.49 -30.95 6.59
CA TYR A 58 -31.93 -31.79 5.48
C TYR A 58 -30.70 -32.39 4.80
N VAL A 59 -30.68 -33.72 4.66
CA VAL A 59 -29.56 -34.45 4.04
C VAL A 59 -29.95 -34.84 2.62
N ARG A 60 -29.40 -34.13 1.64
CA ARG A 60 -29.64 -34.42 0.23
C ARG A 60 -28.46 -35.19 -0.37
N ILE A 61 -28.71 -36.45 -0.74
CA ILE A 61 -27.76 -37.32 -1.43
C ILE A 61 -28.37 -37.66 -2.78
N TYR A 62 -27.68 -37.28 -3.85
CA TYR A 62 -28.10 -37.52 -5.24
C TYR A 62 -26.86 -37.51 -6.14
N SER A 63 -26.98 -37.90 -7.40
CA SER A 63 -25.92 -37.76 -8.39
C SER A 63 -26.00 -36.40 -9.07
N SER A 64 -24.86 -35.81 -9.40
CA SER A 64 -24.74 -34.62 -10.26
C SER A 64 -25.37 -34.81 -11.65
N GLN A 65 -25.63 -36.06 -12.04
CA GLN A 65 -26.31 -36.40 -13.29
C GLN A 65 -27.84 -36.51 -13.14
N ASP A 66 -28.36 -36.52 -11.90
CA ASP A 66 -29.79 -36.63 -11.66
C ASP A 66 -30.50 -35.31 -11.99
N LYS A 67 -31.48 -35.39 -12.87
CA LYS A 67 -32.34 -34.24 -13.22
C LYS A 67 -33.59 -34.28 -12.36
N LEU A 68 -33.67 -33.33 -11.41
CA LEU A 68 -34.75 -33.35 -10.42
C LEU A 68 -36.17 -33.22 -11.02
N ASN A 69 -36.31 -32.59 -12.18
CA ASN A 69 -37.61 -32.43 -12.85
C ASN A 69 -38.00 -33.60 -13.75
N ASP A 70 -37.13 -34.60 -13.93
CA ASP A 70 -37.44 -35.76 -14.74
C ASP A 70 -38.46 -36.65 -14.01
N ARG A 71 -39.31 -37.30 -14.81
CA ARG A 71 -40.34 -38.22 -14.32
C ARG A 71 -39.84 -39.66 -14.31
N PRO A 72 -40.34 -40.52 -13.39
CA PRO A 72 -39.97 -41.94 -13.36
C PRO A 72 -40.20 -42.66 -14.71
N ASP A 73 -41.28 -42.34 -15.42
CA ASP A 73 -41.63 -42.91 -16.72
C ASP A 73 -40.78 -42.38 -17.89
N GLN A 74 -40.01 -41.32 -17.66
CA GLN A 74 -39.08 -40.72 -18.63
C GLN A 74 -37.62 -41.07 -18.35
N GLY A 75 -37.37 -42.02 -17.44
CA GLY A 75 -36.02 -42.48 -17.11
C GLY A 75 -35.30 -41.64 -16.06
N ALA A 76 -36.04 -40.97 -15.16
CA ALA A 76 -35.43 -40.27 -14.03
C ALA A 76 -34.52 -41.17 -13.20
N THR A 77 -33.34 -40.66 -12.84
CA THR A 77 -32.35 -41.37 -12.02
C THR A 77 -32.19 -40.72 -10.64
N PHE A 78 -31.96 -41.53 -9.62
CA PHE A 78 -31.59 -41.10 -8.29
C PHE A 78 -30.32 -41.82 -7.84
N CYS A 79 -29.31 -41.06 -7.44
CA CYS A 79 -27.93 -41.51 -7.24
C CYS A 79 -27.36 -42.22 -8.49
N GLY A 80 -27.76 -41.77 -9.70
CA GLY A 80 -27.31 -42.37 -10.96
C GLY A 80 -27.95 -43.72 -11.31
N ILE A 81 -28.96 -44.17 -10.54
CA ILE A 81 -29.72 -45.41 -10.76
C ILE A 81 -31.15 -45.03 -11.16
N PRO A 82 -31.83 -45.71 -12.10
CA PRO A 82 -33.24 -45.44 -12.36
C PRO A 82 -34.05 -45.42 -11.07
N VAL A 83 -34.84 -44.36 -10.83
CA VAL A 83 -35.46 -44.09 -9.51
C VAL A 83 -36.33 -45.25 -9.02
N LEU A 84 -37.03 -45.94 -9.92
CA LEU A 84 -37.83 -47.11 -9.59
C LEU A 84 -36.96 -48.29 -9.14
N ASP A 85 -35.76 -48.43 -9.67
CA ASP A 85 -34.80 -49.46 -9.27
C ASP A 85 -34.21 -49.12 -7.91
N TRP A 86 -33.89 -47.85 -7.68
CA TRP A 86 -33.44 -47.36 -6.37
C TRP A 86 -34.50 -47.68 -5.28
N LEU A 87 -35.77 -47.38 -5.53
CA LEU A 87 -36.87 -47.71 -4.61
C LEU A 87 -37.01 -49.21 -4.37
N ARG A 88 -36.82 -50.05 -5.41
CA ARG A 88 -36.82 -51.51 -5.27
C ARG A 88 -35.70 -52.01 -4.35
N HIS A 89 -34.49 -51.48 -4.45
CA HIS A 89 -33.39 -51.80 -3.53
C HIS A 89 -33.73 -51.43 -2.08
N CYS A 90 -34.41 -50.29 -1.90
CA CYS A 90 -34.89 -49.83 -0.59
C CYS A 90 -36.18 -50.51 -0.12
N LYS A 91 -36.72 -51.49 -0.86
CA LYS A 91 -38.01 -52.15 -0.57
C LYS A 91 -39.15 -51.14 -0.35
N ALA A 92 -39.16 -50.08 -1.16
CA ALA A 92 -40.11 -48.99 -1.10
C ALA A 92 -40.99 -48.96 -2.36
N SER A 93 -42.22 -48.49 -2.20
CA SER A 93 -43.16 -48.25 -3.30
C SER A 93 -43.34 -46.74 -3.53
N GLY A 94 -43.87 -46.37 -4.70
CA GLY A 94 -43.99 -44.95 -5.08
C GLY A 94 -44.87 -44.12 -4.14
N ASP A 95 -45.91 -44.71 -3.57
CA ASP A 95 -46.80 -44.10 -2.57
C ASP A 95 -46.09 -43.78 -1.23
N MET A 96 -44.91 -44.33 -0.99
CA MET A 96 -44.09 -43.98 0.19
C MET A 96 -43.29 -42.68 0.02
N VAL A 97 -43.14 -42.20 -1.23
CA VAL A 97 -42.29 -41.04 -1.55
C VAL A 97 -43.04 -39.95 -2.31
N TRP A 98 -44.08 -40.26 -3.06
CA TRP A 98 -44.97 -39.29 -3.70
C TRP A 98 -46.32 -39.25 -3.00
N ASP A 99 -46.92 -38.07 -2.96
CA ASP A 99 -48.26 -37.91 -2.39
C ASP A 99 -49.29 -38.57 -3.32
N SER A 100 -50.19 -39.36 -2.73
CA SER A 100 -51.33 -39.99 -3.42
C SER A 100 -52.22 -39.00 -4.19
N ALA A 101 -52.21 -37.72 -3.82
CA ALA A 101 -52.94 -36.67 -4.52
C ALA A 101 -52.25 -36.16 -5.81
N GLN A 102 -50.98 -36.53 -6.05
CA GLN A 102 -50.21 -36.10 -7.21
C GLN A 102 -50.56 -36.92 -8.46
N THR A 103 -50.58 -36.27 -9.62
CA THR A 103 -50.74 -36.93 -10.91
C THR A 103 -49.40 -37.47 -11.41
N ALA A 104 -49.41 -38.41 -12.36
CA ALA A 104 -48.18 -38.93 -12.96
C ALA A 104 -47.30 -37.83 -13.59
N GLU A 105 -47.89 -36.68 -13.96
CA GLU A 105 -47.19 -35.53 -14.51
C GLU A 105 -46.45 -34.69 -13.47
N THR A 106 -46.87 -34.74 -12.20
CA THR A 106 -46.26 -33.99 -11.10
C THR A 106 -45.38 -34.85 -10.19
N GLN A 107 -45.34 -36.17 -10.42
CA GLN A 107 -44.41 -37.09 -9.79
C GLN A 107 -43.03 -37.00 -10.45
N THR A 108 -42.14 -36.25 -9.82
CA THR A 108 -40.75 -36.05 -10.24
C THR A 108 -39.83 -36.24 -9.04
N LEU A 109 -38.51 -36.26 -9.23
CA LEU A 109 -37.57 -36.27 -8.10
C LEU A 109 -37.63 -34.98 -7.26
N TRP A 110 -38.03 -33.86 -7.88
CA TRP A 110 -38.23 -32.58 -7.22
C TRP A 110 -39.31 -32.66 -6.14
N THR A 111 -40.35 -33.46 -6.38
CA THR A 111 -41.50 -33.65 -5.48
C THR A 111 -41.44 -34.93 -4.65
N ALA A 112 -40.47 -35.82 -4.89
CA ALA A 112 -40.30 -37.07 -4.15
C ALA A 112 -39.70 -36.84 -2.76
N ARG A 113 -40.35 -37.33 -1.70
CA ARG A 113 -39.88 -37.28 -0.30
C ARG A 113 -38.78 -38.32 -0.01
N LEU A 114 -37.62 -38.10 -0.60
CA LEU A 114 -36.46 -39.00 -0.53
C LEU A 114 -35.47 -38.64 0.57
N PHE A 115 -35.42 -37.37 0.97
CA PHE A 115 -34.31 -36.80 1.74
C PHE A 115 -34.62 -36.76 3.24
N PRO A 116 -33.86 -37.48 4.08
CA PRO A 116 -34.10 -37.49 5.52
C PRO A 116 -33.74 -36.15 6.17
N ALA A 117 -34.47 -35.81 7.23
CA ALA A 117 -34.10 -34.74 8.15
C ALA A 117 -33.46 -35.30 9.43
N VAL A 118 -32.43 -34.62 9.93
CA VAL A 118 -31.71 -35.00 11.16
C VAL A 118 -31.57 -33.82 12.12
N SER A 119 -31.51 -34.08 13.42
CA SER A 119 -31.35 -33.02 14.43
C SER A 119 -29.90 -32.56 14.62
N ALA A 120 -28.91 -33.32 14.15
CA ALA A 120 -27.49 -33.02 14.34
C ALA A 120 -26.64 -33.45 13.13
N GLN A 121 -25.57 -32.70 12.83
CA GLN A 121 -24.66 -33.05 11.73
C GLN A 121 -23.86 -34.33 11.98
N THR A 122 -23.61 -34.67 13.23
CA THR A 122 -22.81 -35.85 13.61
C THR A 122 -23.40 -37.17 13.12
N VAL A 123 -24.71 -37.22 12.83
CA VAL A 123 -25.38 -38.44 12.33
C VAL A 123 -25.52 -38.47 10.81
N ILE A 124 -25.06 -37.46 10.06
CA ILE A 124 -25.25 -37.42 8.60
C ILE A 124 -24.55 -38.58 7.88
N HIS A 125 -23.41 -39.02 8.41
CA HIS A 125 -22.63 -40.13 7.85
C HIS A 125 -23.43 -41.44 7.78
N THR A 126 -24.49 -41.62 8.60
CA THR A 126 -25.31 -42.83 8.60
C THR A 126 -26.18 -42.95 7.36
N TRP A 127 -26.34 -41.89 6.57
CA TRP A 127 -27.15 -41.85 5.34
C TRP A 127 -26.34 -42.07 4.06
N LEU A 128 -25.01 -42.13 4.12
CA LEU A 128 -24.15 -42.23 2.93
C LEU A 128 -24.39 -43.48 2.07
N TRP A 129 -24.96 -44.54 2.67
CA TRP A 129 -25.36 -45.75 1.93
C TRP A 129 -26.37 -45.46 0.83
N MET A 130 -27.14 -44.36 0.89
CA MET A 130 -28.11 -43.99 -0.14
C MET A 130 -27.48 -43.78 -1.52
N ALA A 131 -26.18 -43.50 -1.58
CA ALA A 131 -25.40 -43.43 -2.81
C ALA A 131 -25.18 -44.79 -3.49
N ASP A 132 -25.29 -45.89 -2.74
CA ASP A 132 -25.21 -47.27 -3.21
C ASP A 132 -26.27 -48.14 -2.50
N PRO A 133 -27.55 -48.01 -2.87
CA PRO A 133 -28.64 -48.70 -2.17
C PRO A 133 -28.55 -50.23 -2.29
N ALA A 134 -27.76 -50.76 -3.23
CA ALA A 134 -27.61 -52.19 -3.41
C ALA A 134 -26.78 -52.86 -2.31
N SER A 135 -25.89 -52.11 -1.66
CA SER A 135 -25.10 -52.58 -0.50
C SER A 135 -25.74 -52.26 0.85
N ALA A 136 -26.95 -51.68 0.86
CA ALA A 136 -27.66 -51.26 2.06
C ALA A 136 -28.04 -52.45 2.97
N THR A 137 -27.78 -52.30 4.26
CA THR A 137 -28.24 -53.27 5.27
C THR A 137 -29.75 -53.14 5.51
N ALA A 138 -30.38 -54.24 5.98
CA ALA A 138 -31.79 -54.20 6.36
C ALA A 138 -32.10 -53.14 7.44
N GLN A 139 -31.15 -52.88 8.33
CA GLN A 139 -31.27 -51.84 9.37
C GLN A 139 -31.28 -50.43 8.77
N GLN A 140 -30.39 -50.13 7.82
CA GLN A 140 -30.34 -48.84 7.12
C GLN A 140 -31.61 -48.55 6.32
N ILE A 141 -32.11 -49.56 5.61
CA ILE A 141 -33.39 -49.47 4.88
C ILE A 141 -34.54 -49.19 5.87
N GLN A 142 -34.60 -49.91 6.99
CA GLN A 142 -35.64 -49.69 8.00
C GLN A 142 -35.54 -48.31 8.66
N GLN A 143 -34.32 -47.81 8.91
CA GLN A 143 -34.09 -46.47 9.41
C GLN A 143 -34.61 -45.41 8.43
N TRP A 144 -34.38 -45.60 7.13
CA TRP A 144 -34.90 -44.70 6.11
C TRP A 144 -36.43 -44.71 6.04
N HIS A 145 -37.06 -45.88 6.10
CA HIS A 145 -38.52 -46.02 6.18
C HIS A 145 -39.15 -45.25 7.34
N ASN A 146 -38.48 -45.26 8.49
CA ASN A 146 -38.98 -44.62 9.71
C ASN A 146 -38.56 -43.14 9.84
N ALA A 147 -37.71 -42.63 8.96
CA ALA A 147 -37.22 -41.26 9.01
C ALA A 147 -38.29 -40.27 8.55
N GLU A 148 -38.26 -39.07 9.12
CA GLU A 148 -38.97 -37.94 8.55
C GLU A 148 -38.24 -37.51 7.27
N ARG A 149 -38.92 -37.58 6.12
CA ARG A 149 -38.34 -37.31 4.79
C ARG A 149 -39.08 -36.20 4.07
N PHE A 150 -38.31 -35.44 3.30
CA PHE A 150 -38.77 -34.27 2.56
C PHE A 150 -38.35 -34.37 1.10
N SER A 151 -39.10 -33.68 0.25
CA SER A 151 -38.77 -33.47 -1.16
C SER A 151 -37.86 -32.26 -1.35
N SER A 152 -37.17 -32.17 -2.50
CA SER A 152 -36.37 -30.98 -2.80
C SER A 152 -37.23 -29.71 -2.86
N CYS A 153 -38.48 -29.83 -3.33
CA CYS A 153 -39.46 -28.75 -3.32
C CYS A 153 -39.76 -28.25 -1.90
N GLU A 154 -40.03 -29.15 -0.97
CA GLU A 154 -40.30 -28.80 0.43
C GLU A 154 -39.07 -28.22 1.11
N ILE A 155 -37.89 -28.83 0.90
CA ILE A 155 -36.62 -28.33 1.46
C ILE A 155 -36.35 -26.92 0.95
N SER A 156 -36.59 -26.63 -0.33
CA SER A 156 -36.40 -25.28 -0.89
C SER A 156 -37.29 -24.22 -0.22
N ALA A 157 -38.44 -24.61 0.33
CA ALA A 157 -39.34 -23.71 1.05
C ALA A 157 -39.02 -23.61 2.55
N LEU A 158 -38.46 -24.68 3.14
CA LEU A 158 -38.20 -24.81 4.59
C LEU A 158 -36.75 -24.55 5.00
N ALA A 159 -35.84 -24.40 4.03
CA ALA A 159 -34.43 -24.15 4.29
C ALA A 159 -34.20 -22.78 4.94
N ASP A 160 -33.37 -22.76 5.98
CA ASP A 160 -32.86 -21.55 6.61
C ASP A 160 -31.61 -21.06 5.85
N HIS A 161 -31.85 -20.41 4.70
CA HIS A 161 -30.78 -19.82 3.92
C HIS A 161 -29.92 -18.81 4.71
N PRO A 162 -30.50 -17.91 5.55
CA PRO A 162 -29.71 -17.05 6.44
C PRO A 162 -28.74 -17.83 7.34
N ALA A 163 -29.16 -18.94 7.95
CA ALA A 163 -28.28 -19.76 8.78
C ALA A 163 -27.13 -20.39 7.97
N PHE A 164 -27.40 -20.86 6.74
CA PHE A 164 -26.35 -21.38 5.87
C PHE A 164 -25.32 -20.31 5.49
N HIS A 165 -25.78 -19.10 5.14
CA HIS A 165 -24.90 -17.97 4.85
C HIS A 165 -24.07 -17.53 6.07
N ALA A 166 -24.69 -17.47 7.25
CA ALA A 166 -24.00 -17.15 8.50
C ALA A 166 -22.89 -18.17 8.80
N ARG A 167 -23.19 -19.47 8.65
CA ARG A 167 -22.21 -20.55 8.82
C ARG A 167 -21.03 -20.42 7.85
N ARG A 168 -21.29 -20.23 6.56
CA ARG A 168 -20.22 -20.02 5.56
C ARG A 168 -19.31 -18.87 5.95
N THR A 169 -19.90 -17.81 6.46
CA THR A 169 -19.14 -16.61 6.85
C THR A 169 -18.31 -16.86 8.10
N GLN A 170 -18.85 -17.59 9.08
CA GLN A 170 -18.11 -18.02 10.27
C GLN A 170 -16.89 -18.90 9.92
N LEU A 171 -17.08 -19.91 9.06
CA LEU A 171 -15.99 -20.82 8.65
C LEU A 171 -14.90 -20.09 7.86
N ARG A 172 -15.29 -19.21 6.93
CA ARG A 172 -14.33 -18.37 6.20
C ARG A 172 -13.49 -17.53 7.15
N SER A 173 -14.10 -17.03 8.21
CA SER A 173 -13.45 -16.16 9.16
C SER A 173 -12.46 -16.89 10.07
N LEU A 174 -12.80 -18.10 10.51
CA LEU A 174 -11.83 -18.97 11.20
C LEU A 174 -10.61 -19.26 10.31
N SER A 175 -10.85 -19.52 9.02
CA SER A 175 -9.77 -19.69 8.04
C SER A 175 -8.92 -18.43 7.87
N VAL A 176 -9.52 -17.24 7.92
CA VAL A 176 -8.80 -15.96 7.90
C VAL A 176 -7.93 -15.81 9.14
N ILE A 177 -8.46 -16.05 10.35
CA ILE A 177 -7.72 -15.97 11.61
C ILE A 177 -6.46 -16.85 11.55
N GLN A 178 -6.62 -18.10 11.12
CA GLN A 178 -5.52 -19.07 11.01
C GLN A 178 -4.47 -18.66 9.97
N SER A 179 -4.86 -17.83 8.99
CA SER A 179 -4.00 -17.41 7.87
C SER A 179 -3.49 -15.97 8.02
N LEU A 180 -3.76 -15.27 9.13
CA LEU A 180 -3.38 -13.85 9.29
C LEU A 180 -1.90 -13.57 9.01
N PRO A 181 -0.92 -14.39 9.48
CA PRO A 181 0.48 -14.17 9.16
C PRO A 181 0.77 -14.18 7.66
N GLU A 182 0.12 -15.07 6.90
CA GLU A 182 0.23 -15.16 5.44
C GLU A 182 -0.46 -13.99 4.75
N LEU A 183 -1.65 -13.61 5.24
CA LEU A 183 -2.45 -12.54 4.68
C LEU A 183 -1.80 -11.16 4.82
N PHE A 184 -0.91 -10.96 5.80
CA PHE A 184 -0.20 -9.69 5.97
C PHE A 184 1.22 -9.65 5.38
N ARG A 185 1.71 -10.73 4.78
CA ARG A 185 2.99 -10.73 4.03
C ARG A 185 2.97 -9.70 2.92
N ASN A 186 4.12 -9.06 2.64
CA ASN A 186 4.23 -7.92 1.72
C ASN A 186 3.56 -8.16 0.35
N ASN A 187 3.64 -9.36 -0.21
CA ASN A 187 3.03 -9.71 -1.51
C ASN A 187 1.53 -10.06 -1.47
N SER A 188 0.86 -9.99 -0.32
CA SER A 188 -0.57 -10.27 -0.19
C SER A 188 -1.43 -9.03 -0.46
N ASP A 189 -2.52 -9.23 -1.20
CA ASP A 189 -3.54 -8.21 -1.51
C ASP A 189 -4.60 -8.05 -0.41
N PHE A 190 -4.49 -8.74 0.73
CA PHE A 190 -5.43 -8.61 1.83
C PHE A 190 -5.52 -7.15 2.30
N SER A 191 -6.71 -6.57 2.14
CA SER A 191 -6.96 -5.14 2.30
C SER A 191 -7.74 -4.80 3.56
N ALA A 192 -7.79 -3.51 3.89
CA ALA A 192 -8.65 -3.01 4.96
C ALA A 192 -10.14 -3.32 4.68
N ASN A 193 -10.57 -3.32 3.42
CA ASN A 193 -11.95 -3.69 3.05
C ASN A 193 -12.22 -5.18 3.29
N ASP A 194 -11.26 -6.05 3.01
CA ASP A 194 -11.38 -7.47 3.31
C ASP A 194 -11.46 -7.69 4.83
N LEU A 195 -10.64 -6.98 5.61
CA LEU A 195 -10.69 -7.01 7.07
C LEU A 195 -12.00 -6.45 7.63
N ILE A 196 -12.54 -5.35 7.09
CA ILE A 196 -13.85 -4.80 7.44
C ILE A 196 -14.95 -5.85 7.22
N HIS A 197 -14.92 -6.50 6.06
CA HIS A 197 -15.89 -7.55 5.74
C HIS A 197 -15.83 -8.68 6.76
N VAL A 198 -14.63 -9.12 7.11
CA VAL A 198 -14.43 -10.17 8.12
C VAL A 198 -14.93 -9.71 9.49
N ILE A 199 -14.49 -8.56 10.00
CA ILE A 199 -14.88 -8.03 11.32
C ILE A 199 -16.40 -7.91 11.50
N ARG A 200 -17.12 -7.50 10.44
CA ARG A 200 -18.58 -7.31 10.47
C ARG A 200 -19.39 -8.60 10.57
N HIS A 201 -18.79 -9.75 10.25
CA HIS A 201 -19.49 -11.02 10.19
C HIS A 201 -18.88 -12.08 11.11
N THR A 202 -18.10 -11.64 12.11
CA THR A 202 -17.43 -12.51 13.08
C THR A 202 -17.58 -11.97 14.48
N ASP A 203 -17.11 -12.74 15.46
CA ASP A 203 -16.70 -12.17 16.73
C ASP A 203 -15.59 -11.14 16.47
N SER A 204 -15.95 -9.86 16.52
CA SER A 204 -15.02 -8.76 16.24
C SER A 204 -13.89 -8.71 17.28
N ALA A 205 -14.15 -9.11 18.53
CA ALA A 205 -13.15 -9.04 19.59
C ALA A 205 -12.10 -10.14 19.43
N ALA A 206 -12.52 -11.37 19.10
CA ALA A 206 -11.60 -12.46 18.75
C ALA A 206 -10.74 -12.12 17.51
N MET A 207 -11.35 -11.54 16.47
CA MET A 207 -10.64 -11.13 15.26
C MET A 207 -9.60 -10.04 15.55
N ILE A 208 -9.97 -8.99 16.28
CA ILE A 208 -9.05 -7.89 16.62
C ILE A 208 -7.90 -8.39 17.49
N SER A 209 -8.18 -9.27 18.46
CA SER A 209 -7.13 -9.91 19.25
C SER A 209 -6.15 -10.66 18.35
N ALA A 210 -6.64 -11.49 17.43
CA ALA A 210 -5.80 -12.26 16.53
C ALA A 210 -4.94 -11.37 15.60
N VAL A 211 -5.49 -10.25 15.11
CA VAL A 211 -4.74 -9.28 14.29
C VAL A 211 -3.64 -8.59 15.12
N LEU A 212 -3.92 -8.21 16.37
CA LEU A 212 -2.92 -7.62 17.27
C LEU A 212 -1.85 -8.63 17.68
N ASP A 213 -2.22 -9.89 17.89
CA ASP A 213 -1.28 -10.99 18.12
C ASP A 213 -0.35 -11.19 16.91
N ALA A 214 -0.90 -11.18 15.70
CA ALA A 214 -0.11 -11.23 14.47
C ALA A 214 0.83 -10.02 14.33
N ALA A 215 0.36 -8.82 14.69
CA ALA A 215 1.18 -7.60 14.71
C ALA A 215 2.38 -7.74 15.65
N ARG A 216 2.14 -8.19 16.90
CA ARG A 216 3.19 -8.42 17.88
C ARG A 216 4.22 -9.44 17.38
N ILE A 217 3.76 -10.59 16.87
CA ILE A 217 4.65 -11.65 16.33
C ILE A 217 5.50 -11.12 15.17
N SER A 218 4.92 -10.32 14.28
CA SER A 218 5.64 -9.76 13.14
C SER A 218 6.80 -8.85 13.55
N GLN A 219 6.67 -8.12 14.67
CA GLN A 219 7.73 -7.25 15.17
C GLN A 219 8.99 -8.04 15.58
N ASP A 220 8.79 -9.19 16.22
CA ASP A 220 9.89 -10.00 16.78
C ASP A 220 10.77 -10.65 15.69
N HIS A 221 10.22 -10.88 14.49
CA HIS A 221 10.85 -11.70 13.43
C HIS A 221 11.48 -10.90 12.28
N ALA A 222 11.35 -9.58 12.29
CA ALA A 222 11.46 -8.78 11.08
C ALA A 222 12.69 -7.85 10.98
N GLN A 223 13.58 -7.84 11.99
CA GLN A 223 14.68 -6.87 12.05
C GLN A 223 15.57 -6.94 10.79
N ASN A 224 15.83 -5.77 10.19
CA ASN A 224 16.70 -5.54 9.03
C ASN A 224 16.30 -6.25 7.72
N THR A 225 15.03 -6.66 7.57
CA THR A 225 14.49 -7.19 6.31
C THR A 225 13.25 -6.42 5.87
N LEU A 226 12.78 -6.63 4.64
CA LEU A 226 11.50 -6.08 4.18
C LEU A 226 10.31 -6.53 5.04
N GLY A 227 10.45 -7.62 5.82
CA GLY A 227 9.45 -8.02 6.80
C GLY A 227 9.17 -6.95 7.87
N ALA A 228 10.07 -5.98 8.07
CA ALA A 228 9.87 -4.89 9.03
C ALA A 228 8.70 -3.97 8.65
N LEU A 229 8.25 -4.02 7.39
CA LEU A 229 7.08 -3.28 6.89
C LEU A 229 5.75 -3.99 7.18
N ILE A 230 5.76 -5.23 7.67
CA ILE A 230 4.53 -5.97 8.01
C ILE A 230 3.82 -5.33 9.20
N LEU A 231 4.55 -4.96 10.27
CA LEU A 231 3.96 -4.31 11.44
C LEU A 231 3.21 -3.02 11.08
N PRO A 232 3.83 -2.02 10.41
CA PRO A 232 3.11 -0.79 10.06
C PRO A 232 1.93 -1.07 9.13
N ARG A 233 2.05 -2.03 8.21
CA ARG A 233 0.91 -2.48 7.39
C ARG A 233 -0.25 -2.99 8.24
N ILE A 234 0.01 -3.89 9.20
CA ILE A 234 -1.05 -4.44 10.07
C ILE A 234 -1.72 -3.32 10.86
N LEU A 235 -0.93 -2.45 11.50
CA LEU A 235 -1.45 -1.34 12.32
C LEU A 235 -2.33 -0.39 11.52
N HIS A 236 -1.89 0.01 10.32
CA HIS A 236 -2.65 0.92 9.47
C HIS A 236 -3.92 0.25 8.90
N THR A 237 -3.82 -1.01 8.48
CA THR A 237 -4.97 -1.78 7.97
C THR A 237 -6.03 -1.94 9.07
N LEU A 238 -5.61 -2.30 10.28
CA LEU A 238 -6.50 -2.44 11.43
C LEU A 238 -7.12 -1.09 11.82
N GLY A 239 -6.33 -0.02 11.91
CA GLY A 239 -6.84 1.33 12.18
C GLY A 239 -7.91 1.76 11.17
N THR A 240 -7.62 1.61 9.87
CA THR A 240 -8.56 1.91 8.78
C THR A 240 -9.86 1.09 8.91
N ALA A 241 -9.75 -0.21 9.20
CA ALA A 241 -10.90 -1.08 9.34
C ALA A 241 -11.77 -0.70 10.54
N LEU A 242 -11.16 -0.46 11.71
CA LEU A 242 -11.89 -0.10 12.93
C LEU A 242 -12.55 1.27 12.85
N LYS A 243 -11.92 2.24 12.21
CA LYS A 243 -12.52 3.56 11.94
C LYS A 243 -13.83 3.43 11.15
N THR A 244 -13.91 2.45 10.26
CA THR A 244 -15.09 2.18 9.42
C THR A 244 -16.14 1.33 10.13
N CYS A 245 -15.74 0.42 11.02
CA CYS A 245 -16.66 -0.45 11.76
C CYS A 245 -17.30 0.20 12.98
N GLN A 246 -16.74 1.28 13.53
CA GLN A 246 -17.28 2.05 14.67
C GLN A 246 -17.62 1.18 15.91
N LEU A 247 -16.73 0.26 16.24
CA LEU A 247 -16.92 -0.69 17.35
C LEU A 247 -16.63 -0.05 18.72
N ASP A 248 -17.18 -0.64 19.79
CA ASP A 248 -16.83 -0.27 21.17
C ASP A 248 -15.59 -1.06 21.62
N LEU A 249 -14.48 -0.35 21.86
CA LEU A 249 -13.22 -0.95 22.30
C LEU A 249 -13.21 -1.33 23.79
N ALA A 250 -14.10 -0.78 24.61
CA ALA A 250 -14.04 -0.95 26.07
C ALA A 250 -14.14 -2.43 26.50
N ASN A 251 -14.96 -3.22 25.79
CA ASN A 251 -15.19 -4.63 26.08
C ASN A 251 -14.13 -5.57 25.44
N MET A 252 -13.28 -5.05 24.54
CA MET A 252 -12.33 -5.86 23.77
C MET A 252 -11.02 -6.09 24.51
N THR A 253 -10.59 -5.14 25.32
CA THR A 253 -9.32 -5.21 26.06
C THR A 253 -9.23 -6.41 27.01
N ALA A 254 -10.37 -6.83 27.56
CA ALA A 254 -10.48 -7.99 28.43
C ALA A 254 -10.15 -9.32 27.72
N GLN A 255 -10.43 -9.41 26.42
CA GLN A 255 -10.23 -10.62 25.61
C GLN A 255 -8.80 -10.76 25.05
N LEU A 256 -8.01 -9.69 25.08
CA LEU A 256 -6.61 -9.76 24.67
C LEU A 256 -5.80 -10.67 25.58
N ALA A 257 -4.93 -11.48 24.98
CA ALA A 257 -3.88 -12.19 25.70
C ALA A 257 -3.02 -11.20 26.52
N PRO A 258 -2.57 -11.53 27.74
CA PRO A 258 -1.79 -10.62 28.60
C PRO A 258 -0.56 -10.03 27.90
N ALA A 259 0.20 -10.86 27.18
CA ALA A 259 1.39 -10.43 26.44
C ALA A 259 1.06 -9.34 25.39
N THR A 260 -0.05 -9.48 24.68
CA THR A 260 -0.48 -8.54 23.64
C THR A 260 -1.03 -7.26 24.25
N ARG A 261 -1.73 -7.34 25.37
CA ARG A 261 -2.15 -6.16 26.14
C ARG A 261 -0.93 -5.34 26.61
N ASP A 262 0.09 -5.98 27.15
CA ASP A 262 1.29 -5.29 27.61
C ASP A 262 2.09 -4.71 26.43
N TRP A 263 2.20 -5.46 25.34
CA TRP A 263 2.82 -5.00 24.10
C TRP A 263 2.12 -3.74 23.54
N THR A 264 0.78 -3.71 23.47
CA THR A 264 0.07 -2.51 22.99
C THR A 264 0.36 -1.27 23.82
N ARG A 265 0.61 -1.42 25.13
CA ARG A 265 1.05 -0.30 26.00
C ARG A 265 2.48 0.12 25.68
N GLN A 266 3.39 -0.83 25.45
CA GLN A 266 4.78 -0.55 25.10
C GLN A 266 4.92 0.25 23.81
N ILE A 267 4.07 -0.02 22.82
CA ILE A 267 4.06 0.73 21.55
C ILE A 267 3.15 1.97 21.56
N ASN A 268 2.68 2.39 22.75
CA ASN A 268 1.79 3.54 22.96
C ASN A 268 0.42 3.46 22.25
N LEU A 269 -0.11 2.25 22.06
CA LEU A 269 -1.44 2.00 21.47
C LEU A 269 -2.38 1.19 22.39
N PRO A 270 -2.55 1.54 23.68
CA PRO A 270 -3.48 0.79 24.54
C PRO A 270 -4.90 0.84 23.95
N LEU A 271 -5.60 -0.32 23.92
CA LEU A 271 -7.01 -0.38 23.51
C LEU A 271 -7.89 0.29 24.56
N ALA A 272 -8.03 1.61 24.43
CA ALA A 272 -8.79 2.46 25.33
C ALA A 272 -9.22 3.74 24.61
N GLY A 273 -10.36 4.28 25.07
CA GLY A 273 -10.97 5.48 24.51
C GLY A 273 -11.81 5.20 23.26
N PRO A 274 -12.25 6.27 22.56
CA PRO A 274 -13.03 6.14 21.34
C PRO A 274 -12.27 5.38 20.25
N VAL A 275 -12.96 4.51 19.51
CA VAL A 275 -12.38 3.70 18.42
C VAL A 275 -11.78 4.55 17.31
N THR A 276 -12.36 5.71 17.04
CA THR A 276 -11.85 6.67 16.06
C THR A 276 -10.48 7.20 16.45
N ASP A 277 -10.32 7.56 17.73
CA ASP A 277 -9.07 8.13 18.25
C ASP A 277 -7.99 7.06 18.34
N TRP A 278 -8.37 5.83 18.72
CA TRP A 278 -7.45 4.70 18.67
C TRP A 278 -7.01 4.39 17.25
N ALA A 279 -7.95 4.36 16.29
CA ALA A 279 -7.65 4.12 14.88
C ALA A 279 -6.70 5.16 14.30
N ASP A 280 -6.93 6.44 14.59
CA ASP A 280 -6.05 7.53 14.13
C ASP A 280 -4.65 7.42 14.73
N ARG A 281 -4.54 7.08 16.02
CA ARG A 281 -3.24 6.79 16.66
C ARG A 281 -2.56 5.56 16.04
N ALA A 282 -3.31 4.49 15.74
CA ALA A 282 -2.76 3.29 15.13
C ALA A 282 -2.22 3.55 13.72
N CYS A 283 -2.95 4.31 12.90
CA CYS A 283 -2.50 4.76 11.60
C CYS A 283 -1.25 5.66 11.73
N ALA A 284 -1.25 6.64 12.63
CA ALA A 284 -0.07 7.49 12.87
C ALA A 284 1.16 6.68 13.31
N ARG A 285 0.96 5.72 14.23
CA ARG A 285 2.04 4.84 14.69
C ARG A 285 2.60 3.96 13.57
N ALA A 286 1.77 3.55 12.61
CA ALA A 286 2.25 2.85 11.43
C ALA A 286 3.24 3.70 10.60
N PHE A 287 2.97 4.99 10.44
CA PHE A 287 3.92 5.91 9.78
C PHE A 287 5.22 6.03 10.57
N ASP A 288 5.15 6.18 11.89
CA ASP A 288 6.35 6.25 12.74
C ASP A 288 7.21 4.99 12.61
N VAL A 289 6.59 3.81 12.70
CA VAL A 289 7.30 2.53 12.60
C VAL A 289 7.93 2.36 11.22
N ALA A 290 7.22 2.74 10.14
CA ALA A 290 7.79 2.69 8.80
C ALA A 290 8.97 3.65 8.62
N GLY A 291 8.89 4.86 9.21
CA GLY A 291 9.98 5.83 9.24
C GLY A 291 11.19 5.31 10.01
N ASP A 292 10.99 4.71 11.18
CA ASP A 292 12.05 4.13 12.01
C ASP A 292 12.81 3.02 11.26
N VAL A 293 12.09 2.18 10.50
CA VAL A 293 12.68 1.13 9.66
C VAL A 293 13.65 1.73 8.62
N ILE A 294 13.27 2.83 7.97
CA ILE A 294 14.13 3.53 6.99
C ILE A 294 15.33 4.19 7.68
N ILE A 295 15.11 4.84 8.83
CA ILE A 295 16.18 5.53 9.58
C ILE A 295 17.23 4.54 10.08
N SER A 296 16.83 3.34 10.50
CA SER A 296 17.72 2.33 11.06
C SER A 296 18.85 1.88 10.10
N GLY A 297 18.69 2.04 8.79
CA GLY A 297 19.73 1.73 7.80
C GLY A 297 20.67 2.90 7.46
N GLY A 298 20.52 4.06 8.12
CA GLY A 298 21.11 5.35 7.73
C GLY A 298 22.63 5.47 7.88
N LEU A 299 23.15 6.70 7.84
CA LEU A 299 24.59 6.96 8.03
C LEU A 299 25.06 6.55 9.43
N GLU A 300 25.87 5.50 9.52
CA GLU A 300 26.51 5.12 10.78
C GLU A 300 27.75 5.98 11.06
N HIS A 301 27.69 6.74 12.15
CA HIS A 301 28.84 7.43 12.70
C HIS A 301 29.37 6.63 13.90
N THR A 302 30.63 6.20 13.84
CA THR A 302 31.29 5.46 14.94
C THR A 302 32.27 6.30 15.74
N LYS A 303 32.50 7.56 15.32
CA LYS A 303 33.44 8.49 15.93
C LYS A 303 32.88 9.92 15.87
N PRO A 304 33.23 10.77 16.85
CA PRO A 304 32.90 12.19 16.80
C PRO A 304 33.39 12.87 15.50
N PRO A 305 32.59 13.77 14.90
CA PRO A 305 33.01 14.50 13.71
C PRO A 305 34.17 15.44 14.02
N LYS A 306 35.12 15.55 13.08
CA LYS A 306 36.25 16.46 13.14
C LYS A 306 36.38 17.24 11.84
N CYS A 307 36.59 18.54 11.93
CA CYS A 307 36.77 19.40 10.78
C CYS A 307 38.14 19.17 10.12
N VAL A 308 38.16 19.17 8.79
CA VAL A 308 39.41 19.15 8.00
C VAL A 308 39.68 20.48 7.28
N LEU A 309 38.75 21.44 7.33
CA LEU A 309 38.88 22.75 6.69
C LEU A 309 39.91 23.62 7.41
N ARG A 310 40.62 24.42 6.63
CA ARG A 310 41.43 25.53 7.14
C ARG A 310 40.52 26.70 7.50
N SER A 311 41.02 27.62 8.34
CA SER A 311 40.20 28.71 8.87
C SER A 311 39.76 29.75 7.82
N ASP A 312 40.39 29.75 6.64
CA ASP A 312 40.10 30.62 5.50
C ASP A 312 39.32 29.93 4.37
N GLU A 313 39.11 28.61 4.44
CA GLU A 313 38.40 27.83 3.43
C GLU A 313 36.87 27.90 3.62
N ILE A 314 36.15 27.91 2.51
CA ILE A 314 34.68 27.86 2.49
C ILE A 314 34.22 26.74 1.57
N ILE A 315 33.25 25.94 2.02
CA ILE A 315 32.59 24.96 1.16
C ILE A 315 31.43 25.63 0.43
N TRP A 316 31.39 25.47 -0.88
CA TRP A 316 30.26 25.83 -1.72
C TRP A 316 29.66 24.60 -2.38
N ALA A 317 28.45 24.24 -1.97
CA ALA A 317 27.65 23.17 -2.55
C ALA A 317 26.50 23.76 -3.37
N ARG A 318 26.24 23.20 -4.56
CA ARG A 318 25.19 23.67 -5.47
C ARG A 318 24.58 22.53 -6.28
N ALA A 319 23.28 22.57 -6.50
CA ALA A 319 22.57 21.58 -7.30
C ALA A 319 21.49 22.22 -8.19
N PRO A 320 21.26 21.67 -9.40
CA PRO A 320 20.09 22.00 -10.20
C PRO A 320 18.80 21.64 -9.47
N ALA A 321 17.69 22.27 -9.85
CA ALA A 321 16.35 21.80 -9.52
C ALA A 321 16.04 20.52 -10.31
N ARG A 322 14.87 19.92 -10.06
CA ARG A 322 14.41 18.75 -10.82
C ARG A 322 12.94 18.84 -11.20
N PHE A 323 12.59 18.26 -12.33
CA PHE A 323 11.20 17.91 -12.63
C PHE A 323 11.07 16.46 -13.11
N ASP A 324 9.92 15.85 -12.83
CA ASP A 324 9.59 14.49 -13.25
C ASP A 324 8.56 14.51 -14.37
N THR A 325 8.77 13.73 -15.42
CA THR A 325 7.82 13.64 -16.56
C THR A 325 6.89 12.44 -16.41
N GLY A 326 7.30 11.41 -15.67
CA GLY A 326 6.46 10.26 -15.32
C GLY A 326 7.11 9.40 -14.24
N GLY A 327 6.29 8.56 -13.59
CA GLY A 327 6.75 7.62 -12.57
C GLY A 327 6.70 8.12 -11.12
N GLY A 328 6.52 9.43 -10.89
CA GLY A 328 6.46 9.98 -9.54
C GLY A 328 5.42 9.26 -8.66
N TRP A 329 5.75 9.03 -7.39
CA TRP A 329 5.07 8.16 -6.40
C TRP A 329 5.53 6.70 -6.38
N THR A 330 6.09 6.17 -7.47
CA THR A 330 6.68 4.82 -7.42
C THR A 330 7.99 4.78 -6.63
N ASP A 331 8.58 5.93 -6.34
CA ASP A 331 9.79 6.12 -5.54
C ASP A 331 9.52 6.31 -4.04
N THR A 332 8.26 6.42 -3.64
CA THR A 332 7.87 6.72 -2.26
C THR A 332 7.78 5.43 -1.41
N PRO A 333 8.50 5.34 -0.28
CA PRO A 333 8.29 4.26 0.69
C PRO A 333 6.88 4.28 1.28
N PRO A 334 6.31 3.12 1.63
CA PRO A 334 6.90 1.78 1.55
C PRO A 334 6.78 1.12 0.16
N TYR A 335 6.00 1.68 -0.79
CA TYR A 335 5.82 1.10 -2.13
C TYR A 335 7.16 0.81 -2.80
N ALA A 336 8.04 1.80 -2.82
CA ALA A 336 9.36 1.68 -3.44
C ALA A 336 10.26 0.60 -2.80
N LEU A 337 10.06 0.32 -1.51
CA LEU A 337 10.84 -0.69 -0.80
C LEU A 337 10.34 -2.10 -1.13
N GLU A 338 9.02 -2.28 -1.31
CA GLU A 338 8.41 -3.59 -1.58
C GLU A 338 8.38 -3.97 -3.07
N HIS A 339 8.17 -2.98 -3.95
CA HIS A 339 7.98 -3.21 -5.39
C HIS A 339 9.10 -2.62 -6.25
N GLY A 340 10.02 -1.87 -5.65
CA GLY A 340 10.92 -1.02 -6.40
C GLY A 340 10.23 0.25 -6.90
N GLY A 341 10.95 1.05 -7.69
CA GLY A 341 10.40 2.28 -8.27
C GLY A 341 10.98 2.59 -9.64
N CYS A 342 10.29 3.44 -10.40
CA CYS A 342 10.64 3.78 -11.78
C CYS A 342 10.20 5.21 -12.09
N VAL A 343 11.16 6.14 -12.22
CA VAL A 343 10.88 7.57 -12.42
C VAL A 343 11.73 8.13 -13.56
N VAL A 344 11.09 8.87 -14.47
CA VAL A 344 11.79 9.71 -15.45
C VAL A 344 11.93 11.12 -14.91
N ASN A 345 13.17 11.56 -14.75
CA ASN A 345 13.52 12.79 -14.05
C ASN A 345 14.54 13.60 -14.85
N THR A 346 14.46 14.93 -14.76
CA THR A 346 15.36 15.86 -15.43
C THR A 346 15.96 16.85 -14.45
N ALA A 347 17.29 16.94 -14.41
CA ALA A 347 17.99 17.99 -13.69
C ALA A 347 17.94 19.29 -14.48
N VAL A 348 17.50 20.38 -13.86
CA VAL A 348 17.30 21.67 -14.54
C VAL A 348 17.95 22.85 -13.83
N ASN A 349 18.65 23.65 -14.62
CA ASN A 349 19.04 24.99 -14.22
C ASN A 349 17.89 25.94 -14.49
N LEU A 350 17.70 26.91 -13.60
CA LEU A 350 16.72 27.97 -13.76
C LEU A 350 17.46 29.28 -13.98
N ASN A 351 17.04 30.05 -14.98
CA ASN A 351 17.66 31.33 -15.34
C ASN A 351 19.19 31.23 -15.48
N GLY A 352 19.67 30.14 -16.08
CA GLY A 352 21.08 29.92 -16.41
C GLY A 352 21.97 29.34 -15.30
N GLN A 353 21.44 29.05 -14.10
CA GLN A 353 22.26 28.53 -12.99
C GLN A 353 21.55 27.48 -12.13
N ALA A 354 22.35 26.76 -11.34
CA ALA A 354 21.88 25.88 -10.29
C ALA A 354 21.21 26.71 -9.17
N PRO A 355 19.88 26.58 -8.97
CA PRO A 355 19.14 27.49 -8.10
C PRO A 355 19.24 27.14 -6.61
N ILE A 356 19.75 25.96 -6.24
CA ILE A 356 19.82 25.48 -4.85
C ILE A 356 21.29 25.44 -4.43
N GLN A 357 21.63 26.21 -3.39
CA GLN A 357 23.00 26.43 -2.97
C GLN A 357 23.14 26.47 -1.45
N ALA A 358 24.28 26.01 -0.95
CA ALA A 358 24.69 26.20 0.43
C ALA A 358 26.18 26.54 0.54
N TYR A 359 26.50 27.34 1.55
CA TYR A 359 27.85 27.75 1.92
C TYR A 359 28.09 27.32 3.36
N LEU A 360 29.20 26.64 3.61
CA LEU A 360 29.58 26.22 4.95
C LEU A 360 31.00 26.67 5.27
N ARG A 361 31.17 27.31 6.42
CA ARG A 361 32.49 27.62 6.97
C ARG A 361 32.56 27.33 8.47
N VAL A 362 33.78 27.16 8.97
CA VAL A 362 34.03 27.02 10.42
C VAL A 362 34.35 28.38 11.02
N ILE A 363 33.77 28.66 12.17
CA ILE A 363 33.93 29.93 12.90
C ILE A 363 34.54 29.67 14.28
N LYS A 364 35.19 30.69 14.86
CA LYS A 364 35.86 30.56 16.16
C LYS A 364 34.90 30.36 17.34
N ALA A 365 33.76 31.04 17.33
CA ALA A 365 32.76 30.91 18.38
C ALA A 365 32.12 29.51 18.31
N PRO A 366 32.03 28.74 19.40
CA PRO A 366 31.50 27.37 19.40
C PRO A 366 29.96 27.37 19.38
N VAL A 367 29.40 27.94 18.31
CA VAL A 367 27.96 28.05 18.07
C VAL A 367 27.64 27.61 16.64
N ILE A 368 26.38 27.25 16.37
CA ILE A 368 25.91 27.00 15.00
C ILE A 368 25.10 28.21 14.54
N ARG A 369 25.45 28.77 13.38
CA ARG A 369 24.74 29.88 12.74
C ARG A 369 24.10 29.40 11.45
N LEU A 370 22.79 29.53 11.37
CA LEU A 370 22.02 29.17 10.19
C LEU A 370 21.44 30.44 9.58
N THR A 371 21.68 30.65 8.29
CA THR A 371 21.19 31.82 7.54
C THR A 371 20.50 31.37 6.26
N SER A 372 19.35 31.93 5.93
CA SER A 372 18.67 31.77 4.65
C SER A 372 18.63 33.11 3.93
N ILE A 373 19.25 33.16 2.76
CA ILE A 373 19.32 34.39 1.95
C ILE A 373 17.94 34.74 1.39
N ASP A 374 17.21 33.75 0.87
CA ASP A 374 15.90 33.95 0.25
C ASP A 374 14.82 34.36 1.25
N LEU A 375 14.95 33.96 2.52
CA LEU A 375 14.03 34.35 3.59
C LEU A 375 14.49 35.56 4.39
N GLY A 376 15.73 36.02 4.18
CA GLY A 376 16.31 37.13 4.94
C GLY A 376 16.36 36.86 6.44
N SER A 377 16.45 35.60 6.86
CA SER A 377 16.42 35.21 8.27
C SER A 377 17.75 34.59 8.70
N ARG A 378 17.99 34.61 10.02
CA ARG A 378 19.19 34.05 10.64
C ARG A 378 18.90 33.66 12.08
N ILE A 379 19.42 32.51 12.50
CA ILE A 379 19.41 32.07 13.89
C ILE A 379 20.82 31.69 14.35
N GLU A 380 21.03 31.73 15.66
CA GLU A 380 22.23 31.22 16.34
C GLU A 380 21.80 30.19 17.37
N ILE A 381 22.39 28.99 17.31
CA ILE A 381 22.08 27.84 18.15
C ILE A 381 23.26 27.61 19.08
N THR A 382 23.00 27.62 20.38
CA THR A 382 24.02 27.51 21.43
C THR A 382 23.84 26.28 22.32
N CYS A 383 22.69 25.61 22.27
CA CYS A 383 22.41 24.41 23.06
C CYS A 383 21.87 23.25 22.22
N LEU A 384 21.98 22.02 22.75
CA LEU A 384 21.53 20.81 22.05
C LEU A 384 20.01 20.72 21.92
N ALA A 385 19.24 21.27 22.86
CA ALA A 385 17.79 21.26 22.80
C ALA A 385 17.29 21.97 21.53
N ASP A 386 17.79 23.18 21.28
CA ASP A 386 17.47 23.98 20.09
C ASP A 386 17.94 23.32 18.78
N LEU A 387 19.01 22.52 18.82
CA LEU A 387 19.47 21.75 17.65
C LEU A 387 18.56 20.53 17.38
N CYS A 388 18.04 19.90 18.43
CA CYS A 388 17.27 18.65 18.35
C CYS A 388 15.76 18.87 18.25
N ASP A 389 15.27 20.12 18.31
CA ASP A 389 13.85 20.49 18.16
C ASP A 389 13.32 20.32 16.72
N TYR A 390 14.11 19.81 15.77
CA TYR A 390 13.81 19.80 14.33
C TYR A 390 12.53 19.05 13.93
N ARG A 391 11.92 18.29 14.85
CA ARG A 391 10.64 17.60 14.67
C ARG A 391 9.44 18.46 15.08
N GLU A 392 9.66 19.55 15.81
CA GLU A 392 8.62 20.44 16.28
C GLU A 392 8.10 21.30 15.13
N ALA A 393 6.77 21.47 15.05
CA ALA A 393 6.14 22.26 14.00
C ALA A 393 6.58 23.74 13.97
N THR A 394 7.07 24.24 15.11
CA THR A 394 7.59 25.61 15.29
C THR A 394 9.08 25.74 15.01
N SER A 395 9.79 24.64 14.73
CA SER A 395 11.24 24.68 14.56
C SER A 395 11.64 25.42 13.28
N GLU A 396 12.39 26.51 13.46
CA GLU A 396 13.06 27.17 12.35
C GLU A 396 14.27 26.35 11.89
N TYR A 397 14.50 26.32 10.58
CA TYR A 397 15.64 25.60 9.99
C TYR A 397 15.67 24.08 10.28
N GLY A 398 14.52 23.44 10.52
CA GLY A 398 14.43 22.00 10.83
C GLY A 398 15.28 21.12 9.90
N LEU A 399 15.26 21.37 8.59
CA LEU A 399 16.09 20.62 7.62
C LEU A 399 17.59 20.69 7.91
N ALA A 400 18.13 21.87 8.19
CA ALA A 400 19.56 22.04 8.48
C ALA A 400 19.93 21.48 9.85
N LYS A 401 19.07 21.67 10.85
CA LYS A 401 19.21 21.11 12.20
C LYS A 401 19.24 19.58 12.16
N ALA A 402 18.28 18.95 11.47
CA ALA A 402 18.23 17.51 11.30
C ALA A 402 19.45 16.97 10.52
N ALA A 403 19.94 17.70 9.50
CA ALA A 403 21.14 17.31 8.76
C ALA A 403 22.41 17.32 9.63
N LEU A 404 22.54 18.29 10.53
CA LEU A 404 23.61 18.36 11.52
C LEU A 404 23.50 17.22 12.55
N ALA A 405 22.29 16.99 13.08
CA ALA A 405 22.03 15.89 14.02
C ALA A 405 22.35 14.52 13.41
N LEU A 406 21.92 14.27 12.17
CA LEU A 406 22.21 13.06 11.40
C LEU A 406 23.71 12.91 11.10
N SER A 407 24.43 14.03 10.97
CA SER A 407 25.88 14.06 10.72
C SER A 407 26.74 13.92 11.98
N GLY A 408 26.14 13.59 13.13
CA GLY A 408 26.85 13.31 14.38
C GLY A 408 26.82 14.42 15.44
N PHE A 409 26.06 15.50 15.23
CA PHE A 409 25.81 16.53 16.26
C PHE A 409 24.53 16.23 17.06
N SER A 410 24.35 14.97 17.46
CA SER A 410 23.25 14.51 18.31
C SER A 410 23.84 13.77 19.52
N PRO A 411 23.13 13.72 20.67
CA PRO A 411 23.61 13.05 21.89
C PRO A 411 23.52 11.52 21.78
N ASP A 412 24.16 10.94 20.76
CA ASP A 412 24.23 9.49 20.56
C ASP A 412 25.26 8.88 21.52
N PRO A 413 24.86 8.00 22.46
CA PRO A 413 25.77 7.41 23.44
C PRO A 413 26.85 6.51 22.83
N ARG A 414 26.70 6.10 21.57
CA ARG A 414 27.73 5.35 20.82
C ARG A 414 28.91 6.23 20.42
N ILE A 415 28.71 7.54 20.33
CA ILE A 415 29.67 8.50 19.80
C ILE A 415 30.12 9.48 20.90
N TRP A 416 29.19 9.88 21.75
CA TRP A 416 29.38 10.93 22.75
C TRP A 416 29.05 10.44 24.17
N PRO A 417 29.66 11.03 25.21
CA PRO A 417 29.28 10.76 26.60
C PRO A 417 27.87 11.30 26.92
N ALA A 418 27.18 10.69 27.89
CA ALA A 418 25.76 10.92 28.20
C ALA A 418 25.35 12.39 28.52
N ASN A 419 26.31 13.26 28.85
CA ASN A 419 26.07 14.67 29.22
C ASN A 419 26.86 15.65 28.32
N VAL A 420 27.18 15.25 27.09
CA VAL A 420 27.85 16.13 26.13
C VAL A 420 27.03 17.40 25.88
N THR A 421 27.70 18.55 25.79
CA THR A 421 27.08 19.83 25.40
C THR A 421 27.36 20.15 23.93
N LEU A 422 26.54 21.00 23.32
CA LEU A 422 26.78 21.44 21.94
C LEU A 422 28.14 22.15 21.82
N GLU A 423 28.48 23.01 22.79
CA GLU A 423 29.78 23.67 22.85
C GLU A 423 30.94 22.67 22.86
N ALA A 424 30.85 21.58 23.64
CA ALA A 424 31.86 20.53 23.68
C ALA A 424 31.98 19.80 22.33
N MET A 425 30.85 19.51 21.67
CA MET A 425 30.84 18.89 20.34
C MET A 425 31.54 19.79 19.31
N LEU A 426 31.21 21.08 19.29
CA LEU A 426 31.77 22.06 18.35
C LEU A 426 33.25 22.33 18.64
N THR A 427 33.64 22.38 19.91
CA THR A 427 35.05 22.49 20.31
C THR A 427 35.85 21.28 19.83
N HIS A 428 35.32 20.06 19.98
CA HIS A 428 35.94 18.85 19.44
C HIS A 428 36.01 18.87 17.91
N PHE A 429 34.95 19.36 17.26
CA PHE A 429 34.90 19.51 15.81
C PHE A 429 35.99 20.45 15.28
N GLY A 430 36.38 21.47 16.06
CA GLY A 430 37.42 22.45 15.72
C GLY A 430 36.92 23.89 15.64
N GLY A 431 35.66 24.14 16.02
CA GLY A 431 35.02 25.46 16.00
C GLY A 431 33.50 25.35 15.81
N GLY A 432 32.82 26.49 15.81
CA GLY A 432 31.42 26.58 15.42
C GLY A 432 31.22 26.41 13.91
N ILE A 433 29.96 26.25 13.50
CA ILE A 433 29.57 26.05 12.11
C ILE A 433 28.71 27.23 11.67
N GLU A 434 29.04 27.85 10.54
CA GLU A 434 28.15 28.79 9.88
C GLU A 434 27.70 28.20 8.54
N LEU A 435 26.40 27.97 8.41
CA LEU A 435 25.74 27.41 7.24
C LEU A 435 24.77 28.43 6.67
N THR A 436 25.00 28.85 5.43
CA THR A 436 24.14 29.77 4.69
C THR A 436 23.51 29.05 3.51
N THR A 437 22.20 29.15 3.35
CA THR A 437 21.45 28.53 2.25
C THR A 437 20.82 29.57 1.34
N LEU A 438 20.66 29.21 0.06
CA LEU A 438 19.93 29.98 -0.94
C LEU A 438 19.13 29.02 -1.82
N ALA A 439 17.82 29.23 -1.87
CA ALA A 439 16.94 28.61 -2.86
C ALA A 439 16.34 29.70 -3.75
N ALA A 440 16.85 29.85 -4.97
CA ALA A 440 16.33 30.78 -5.98
C ALA A 440 15.08 30.24 -6.70
N ILE A 441 14.15 29.66 -5.92
CA ILE A 441 12.92 29.04 -6.40
C ILE A 441 11.78 29.43 -5.45
N PRO A 442 10.58 29.79 -5.95
CA PRO A 442 9.42 30.01 -5.08
C PRO A 442 9.15 28.82 -4.15
N LYS A 443 8.76 29.09 -2.90
CA LYS A 443 8.31 28.04 -1.98
C LYS A 443 7.11 27.28 -2.56
N GLY A 444 7.05 25.97 -2.30
CA GLY A 444 5.98 25.12 -2.81
C GLY A 444 6.00 24.97 -4.34
N SER A 445 7.18 25.08 -4.96
CA SER A 445 7.37 24.98 -6.42
C SER A 445 7.06 23.60 -7.00
N GLY A 446 7.16 22.55 -6.19
CA GLY A 446 7.09 21.17 -6.68
C GLY A 446 8.33 20.73 -7.45
N LEU A 447 9.44 21.49 -7.41
CA LEU A 447 10.72 21.19 -8.09
C LEU A 447 11.76 20.45 -7.21
N GLY A 448 11.31 19.79 -6.14
CA GLY A 448 12.15 18.97 -5.26
C GLY A 448 13.11 19.77 -4.37
N THR A 449 12.76 21.03 -4.09
CA THR A 449 13.67 21.99 -3.45
C THR A 449 14.15 21.52 -2.08
N SER A 450 13.25 20.93 -1.26
CA SER A 450 13.59 20.51 0.10
C SER A 450 14.61 19.38 0.14
N SER A 451 14.34 18.28 -0.58
CA SER A 451 15.22 17.11 -0.62
C SER A 451 16.56 17.42 -1.26
N ILE A 452 16.57 18.21 -2.34
CA ILE A 452 17.81 18.66 -2.99
C ILE A 452 18.60 19.58 -2.05
N MET A 453 17.94 20.49 -1.32
CA MET A 453 18.61 21.31 -0.30
C MET A 453 19.18 20.42 0.81
N GLY A 454 18.47 19.38 1.24
CA GLY A 454 18.98 18.36 2.16
C GLY A 454 20.25 17.70 1.63
N ALA A 455 20.27 17.30 0.35
CA ALA A 455 21.43 16.72 -0.30
C ALA A 455 22.63 17.69 -0.36
N VAL A 456 22.37 18.96 -0.68
CA VAL A 456 23.35 20.05 -0.73
C VAL A 456 23.96 20.30 0.65
N ILE A 457 23.13 20.42 1.70
CA ILE A 457 23.56 20.64 3.09
C ILE A 457 24.36 19.45 3.60
N LEU A 458 23.84 18.23 3.46
CA LEU A 458 24.54 17.01 3.90
C LEU A 458 25.90 16.89 3.22
N SER A 459 25.98 17.14 1.91
CA SER A 459 27.25 17.06 1.19
C SER A 459 28.23 18.15 1.61
N ALA A 460 27.74 19.35 1.95
CA ALA A 460 28.59 20.41 2.50
C ALA A 460 29.14 20.04 3.88
N ILE A 461 28.29 19.52 4.78
CA ILE A 461 28.68 19.07 6.12
C ILE A 461 29.70 17.93 6.04
N GLN A 462 29.41 16.89 5.27
CA GLN A 462 30.30 15.73 5.15
C GLN A 462 31.63 16.10 4.49
N ARG A 463 31.62 17.03 3.54
CA ARG A 463 32.86 17.57 2.96
C ARG A 463 33.71 18.32 3.99
N ALA A 464 33.10 19.00 4.97
CA ALA A 464 33.82 19.62 6.08
C ALA A 464 34.52 18.58 6.98
N PHE A 465 34.06 17.33 6.95
CA PHE A 465 34.67 16.20 7.66
C PHE A 465 35.75 15.49 6.82
N GLY A 466 35.99 15.96 5.59
CA GLY A 466 36.88 15.30 4.64
C GLY A 466 36.26 14.09 3.95
N LYS A 467 34.96 13.86 4.10
CA LYS A 467 34.24 12.75 3.46
C LYS A 467 33.55 13.22 2.18
N THR A 468 33.72 12.46 1.10
CA THR A 468 32.88 12.60 -0.09
C THR A 468 31.90 11.43 -0.09
N LEU A 469 30.60 11.73 0.00
CA LEU A 469 29.58 10.68 -0.03
C LEU A 469 29.47 10.09 -1.44
N THR A 470 29.36 8.77 -1.51
CA THR A 470 28.88 8.10 -2.73
C THR A 470 27.42 8.46 -2.99
N GLN A 471 26.96 8.27 -4.23
CA GLN A 471 25.54 8.49 -4.58
C GLN A 471 24.60 7.68 -3.70
N LYS A 472 24.91 6.39 -3.47
CA LYS A 472 24.11 5.51 -2.60
C LYS A 472 24.02 6.05 -1.17
N GLU A 473 25.15 6.45 -0.57
CA GLU A 473 25.17 7.03 0.77
C GLU A 473 24.38 8.34 0.83
N LEU A 474 24.54 9.23 -0.16
CA LEU A 474 23.83 10.50 -0.20
C LEU A 474 22.32 10.31 -0.32
N PHE A 475 21.86 9.47 -1.25
CA PHE A 475 20.43 9.27 -1.48
C PHE A 475 19.75 8.67 -0.26
N HIS A 476 20.43 7.72 0.38
CA HIS A 476 19.94 7.12 1.61
C HIS A 476 19.93 8.12 2.77
N ALA A 477 21.00 8.90 2.95
CA ALA A 477 21.07 9.92 3.99
C ALA A 477 19.96 10.97 3.85
N VAL A 478 19.63 11.39 2.63
CA VAL A 478 18.51 12.32 2.39
C VAL A 478 17.17 11.65 2.71
N LEU A 479 16.98 10.38 2.36
CA LEU A 479 15.77 9.66 2.72
C LEU A 479 15.60 9.58 4.24
N CYS A 480 16.67 9.22 4.98
CA CYS A 480 16.65 9.25 6.45
C CYS A 480 16.35 10.67 6.99
N LEU A 481 16.95 11.70 6.39
CA LEU A 481 16.71 13.10 6.77
C LEU A 481 15.24 13.49 6.62
N GLU A 482 14.57 13.06 5.56
CA GLU A 482 13.14 13.34 5.35
C GLU A 482 12.22 12.62 6.33
N GLN A 483 12.57 11.38 6.68
CA GLN A 483 11.86 10.61 7.71
C GLN A 483 12.04 11.24 9.09
N LEU A 484 13.24 11.73 9.41
CA LEU A 484 13.50 12.49 10.65
C LEU A 484 12.65 13.76 10.75
N LEU A 485 12.30 14.37 9.62
CA LEU A 485 11.45 15.56 9.51
C LEU A 485 9.96 15.25 9.33
N THR A 486 9.56 13.97 9.41
CA THR A 486 8.18 13.47 9.21
C THR A 486 7.53 13.82 7.85
N THR A 487 8.33 14.32 6.91
CA THR A 487 7.88 14.66 5.55
C THR A 487 7.70 13.44 4.66
N GLY A 488 8.40 12.34 4.95
CA GLY A 488 8.13 11.00 4.45
C GLY A 488 8.27 10.79 2.93
N GLY A 489 9.03 11.64 2.23
CA GLY A 489 9.13 11.65 0.77
C GLY A 489 9.85 10.45 0.16
N GLY A 490 9.78 10.37 -1.18
CA GLY A 490 10.45 9.36 -1.98
C GLY A 490 11.89 9.74 -2.35
N TRP A 491 12.55 8.89 -3.14
CA TRP A 491 13.95 9.12 -3.53
C TRP A 491 14.15 9.96 -4.80
N GLN A 492 13.10 10.30 -5.55
CA GLN A 492 13.26 10.94 -6.87
C GLN A 492 13.86 12.35 -6.79
N ASP A 493 13.62 13.09 -5.71
CA ASP A 493 13.95 14.51 -5.62
C ASP A 493 15.45 14.71 -5.50
N GLN A 494 16.05 14.01 -4.53
CA GLN A 494 17.48 14.02 -4.29
C GLN A 494 18.25 13.46 -5.48
N ILE A 495 17.81 12.36 -6.09
CA ILE A 495 18.48 11.81 -7.29
C ILE A 495 18.32 12.78 -8.47
N GLY A 496 17.14 13.38 -8.59
CA GLY A 496 16.80 14.32 -9.64
C GLY A 496 17.75 15.50 -9.74
N GLY A 497 18.06 16.13 -8.61
CA GLY A 497 19.01 17.25 -8.53
C GLY A 497 20.48 16.83 -8.36
N ALA A 498 20.76 15.71 -7.72
CA ALA A 498 22.14 15.27 -7.47
C ALA A 498 22.82 14.65 -8.71
N VAL A 499 22.05 14.17 -9.67
CA VAL A 499 22.56 13.59 -10.93
C VAL A 499 22.10 14.44 -12.10
N GLY A 500 23.00 14.79 -13.02
CA GLY A 500 22.68 15.63 -14.18
C GLY A 500 21.78 14.96 -15.21
N GLY A 501 21.39 15.71 -16.23
CA GLY A 501 20.73 15.24 -17.44
C GLY A 501 19.28 14.83 -17.28
N VAL A 502 18.73 14.35 -18.41
CA VAL A 502 17.48 13.58 -18.45
C VAL A 502 17.83 12.12 -18.20
N LYS A 503 17.05 11.45 -17.35
CA LYS A 503 17.35 10.09 -16.90
C LYS A 503 16.08 9.34 -16.55
N ILE A 504 16.10 8.04 -16.76
CA ILE A 504 15.20 7.11 -16.07
C ILE A 504 15.97 6.47 -14.92
N VAL A 505 15.33 6.45 -13.76
CA VAL A 505 15.87 5.88 -12.53
C VAL A 505 14.97 4.73 -12.12
N THR A 506 15.54 3.54 -12.01
CA THR A 506 14.85 2.36 -11.48
C THR A 506 15.49 1.92 -10.18
N ALA A 507 14.71 1.35 -9.26
CA ALA A 507 15.23 0.75 -8.04
C ALA A 507 14.56 -0.60 -7.84
N GLU A 508 15.34 -1.60 -7.41
CA GLU A 508 14.82 -2.90 -7.00
C GLU A 508 14.27 -2.84 -5.55
N PRO A 509 13.38 -3.77 -5.17
CA PRO A 509 12.92 -3.91 -3.79
C PRO A 509 14.08 -4.04 -2.78
N GLY A 510 13.97 -3.33 -1.67
CA GLY A 510 14.97 -3.35 -0.60
C GLY A 510 14.83 -2.18 0.36
N LEU A 511 15.24 -2.37 1.62
CA LEU A 511 15.18 -1.31 2.66
C LEU A 511 16.07 -0.11 2.35
N VAL A 512 17.21 -0.35 1.70
CA VAL A 512 18.13 0.69 1.25
C VAL A 512 18.01 0.77 -0.27
N PRO A 513 17.41 1.84 -0.83
CA PRO A 513 17.28 1.99 -2.27
C PRO A 513 18.64 1.89 -2.97
N SER A 514 18.70 1.06 -4.01
CA SER A 514 19.88 0.92 -4.87
C SER A 514 19.49 1.31 -6.31
N PRO A 515 19.48 2.61 -6.63
CA PRO A 515 18.99 3.09 -7.91
C PRO A 515 19.96 2.77 -9.04
N THR A 516 19.42 2.28 -10.15
CA THR A 516 20.08 2.19 -11.46
C THR A 516 19.66 3.39 -12.29
N ILE A 517 20.63 4.09 -12.88
CA ILE A 517 20.40 5.34 -13.61
C ILE A 517 20.79 5.15 -15.07
N HIS A 518 19.83 5.35 -15.97
CA HIS A 518 20.06 5.36 -17.41
C HIS A 518 19.80 6.75 -17.98
N TYR A 519 20.81 7.34 -18.63
CA TYR A 519 20.68 8.63 -19.28
C TYR A 519 19.83 8.54 -20.55
N LEU A 520 18.98 9.53 -20.76
CA LEU A 520 18.10 9.67 -21.92
C LEU A 520 18.48 10.92 -22.72
N PRO A 521 18.16 10.97 -24.03
CA PRO A 521 18.38 12.17 -24.83
C PRO A 521 17.60 13.37 -24.30
N SER A 522 18.23 14.55 -24.29
CA SER A 522 17.61 15.79 -23.81
C SER A 522 16.83 16.54 -24.89
N ASP A 523 16.84 16.08 -26.14
CA ASP A 523 16.32 16.80 -27.31
C ASP A 523 14.89 17.32 -27.12
N LEU A 524 14.00 16.53 -26.51
CA LEU A 524 12.60 16.91 -26.32
C LEU A 524 12.37 17.86 -25.14
N LEU A 525 13.31 17.96 -24.20
CA LEU A 525 13.16 18.70 -22.94
C LEU A 525 14.04 19.93 -22.85
N GLU A 526 15.11 20.02 -23.64
CA GLU A 526 15.99 21.17 -23.74
C GLU A 526 15.36 22.22 -24.68
N PRO A 527 14.93 23.39 -24.17
CA PRO A 527 14.28 24.41 -24.99
C PRO A 527 15.11 24.86 -26.18
N ALA A 528 16.44 24.88 -26.04
CA ALA A 528 17.35 25.23 -27.14
C ALA A 528 17.37 24.19 -28.28
N LEU A 529 17.02 22.92 -28.01
CA LEU A 529 17.01 21.83 -28.99
C LEU A 529 15.63 21.58 -29.59
N ASN A 530 14.55 21.83 -28.83
CA ASN A 530 13.17 21.62 -29.28
C ASN A 530 12.47 22.89 -29.80
N GLN A 531 13.23 23.95 -30.09
CA GLN A 531 12.71 25.23 -30.59
C GLN A 531 11.71 25.90 -29.61
N GLY A 532 11.88 25.67 -28.30
CA GLY A 532 11.02 26.22 -27.26
C GLY A 532 9.63 25.58 -27.16
N CYS A 533 9.46 24.35 -27.65
CA CYS A 533 8.18 23.64 -27.56
C CYS A 533 7.83 23.16 -26.14
N THR A 534 8.78 23.14 -25.21
CA THR A 534 8.50 22.85 -23.80
C THR A 534 8.58 24.11 -22.97
N LEU A 535 7.53 24.39 -22.21
CA LEU A 535 7.43 25.58 -21.37
C LEU A 535 7.34 25.19 -19.89
N LEU A 536 8.03 25.95 -19.05
CA LEU A 536 7.96 25.84 -17.60
C LEU A 536 7.25 27.08 -17.05
N TYR A 537 6.05 26.88 -16.51
CA TYR A 537 5.18 27.94 -16.03
C TYR A 537 4.94 27.82 -14.53
N TYR A 538 5.25 28.85 -13.75
CA TYR A 538 4.88 28.91 -12.35
C TYR A 538 3.45 29.43 -12.23
N THR A 539 2.55 28.63 -11.66
CA THR A 539 1.13 28.96 -11.55
C THR A 539 0.83 30.08 -10.55
N GLY A 540 1.77 30.39 -9.65
CA GLY A 540 1.57 31.33 -8.54
C GLY A 540 0.72 30.80 -7.39
N ILE A 541 0.09 29.63 -7.56
CA ILE A 541 -0.73 28.95 -6.56
C ILE A 541 0.19 28.26 -5.56
N THR A 542 0.13 28.68 -4.29
CA THR A 542 0.98 28.16 -3.20
C THR A 542 0.22 27.24 -2.23
N ARG A 543 -0.86 26.60 -2.70
CA ARG A 543 -1.62 25.63 -1.90
C ARG A 543 -0.90 24.29 -1.93
N LEU A 544 -0.19 23.96 -0.86
CA LEU A 544 0.32 22.60 -0.66
C LEU A 544 -0.87 21.64 -0.54
N ALA A 545 -0.86 20.55 -1.32
CA ALA A 545 -1.76 19.43 -1.10
C ALA A 545 -1.54 18.91 0.33
N LYS A 546 -2.47 19.22 1.24
CA LYS A 546 -2.35 18.81 2.64
C LYS A 546 -2.58 17.31 2.72
N ASN A 547 -1.72 16.63 3.47
CA ASN A 547 -1.82 15.20 3.78
C ASN A 547 -1.77 14.26 2.55
N ILE A 548 -1.32 14.72 1.38
CA ILE A 548 -1.24 13.88 0.18
C ILE A 548 -0.39 12.62 0.41
N LEU A 549 0.77 12.79 1.05
CA LEU A 549 1.64 11.67 1.39
C LEU A 549 0.94 10.68 2.32
N ALA A 550 0.33 11.18 3.40
CA ALA A 550 -0.40 10.35 4.36
C ALA A 550 -1.58 9.61 3.70
N GLN A 551 -2.27 10.24 2.75
CA GLN A 551 -3.39 9.61 2.03
C GLN A 551 -2.94 8.53 1.04
N VAL A 552 -1.90 8.79 0.26
CA VAL A 552 -1.39 7.83 -0.74
C VAL A 552 -0.73 6.64 -0.02
N VAL A 553 0.18 6.91 0.91
CA VAL A 553 0.86 5.87 1.69
C VAL A 553 -0.12 5.10 2.57
N GLY A 554 -1.11 5.77 3.17
CA GLY A 554 -2.14 5.11 3.95
C GLY A 554 -3.00 4.16 3.11
N ARG A 555 -3.41 4.59 1.91
CA ARG A 555 -4.12 3.70 0.96
C ARG A 555 -3.27 2.53 0.51
N TYR A 556 -1.97 2.73 0.33
CA TYR A 556 -1.04 1.65 0.06
C TYR A 556 -0.98 0.63 1.21
N PHE A 557 -0.79 1.07 2.45
CA PHE A 557 -0.80 0.16 3.61
C PHE A 557 -2.10 -0.62 3.74
N SER A 558 -3.23 0.03 3.45
CA SER A 558 -4.55 -0.58 3.46
C SER A 558 -4.85 -1.49 2.25
N ARG A 559 -3.88 -1.67 1.34
CA ARG A 559 -4.01 -2.39 0.06
C ARG A 559 -5.25 -1.97 -0.75
N ASP A 560 -5.45 -0.66 -0.87
CA ASP A 560 -6.50 -0.12 -1.73
C ASP A 560 -6.24 -0.51 -3.19
N ARG A 561 -7.12 -1.35 -3.75
CA ARG A 561 -6.91 -1.98 -5.07
C ARG A 561 -6.76 -0.96 -6.20
N GLN A 562 -7.53 0.13 -6.16
CA GLN A 562 -7.46 1.19 -7.16
C GLN A 562 -6.11 1.92 -7.08
N SER A 563 -5.65 2.27 -5.87
CA SER A 563 -4.38 2.94 -5.67
C SER A 563 -3.19 2.07 -6.10
N LEU A 564 -3.21 0.76 -5.78
CA LEU A 564 -2.17 -0.18 -6.20
C LEU A 564 -2.09 -0.32 -7.72
N ALA A 565 -3.23 -0.52 -8.39
CA ALA A 565 -3.29 -0.59 -9.85
C ALA A 565 -2.85 0.73 -10.50
N THR A 566 -3.17 1.87 -9.89
CA THR A 566 -2.73 3.18 -10.38
C THR A 566 -1.22 3.35 -10.25
N LEU A 567 -0.61 2.96 -9.13
CA LEU A 567 0.85 3.00 -8.94
C LEU A 567 1.59 2.13 -9.96
N GLU A 568 1.09 0.93 -10.25
CA GLU A 568 1.65 0.07 -11.30
C GLU A 568 1.61 0.75 -12.68
N ARG A 569 0.46 1.34 -13.04
CA ARG A 569 0.32 2.08 -14.30
C ARG A 569 1.21 3.31 -14.39
N ILE A 570 1.44 4.01 -13.27
CA ILE A 570 2.38 5.14 -13.19
C ILE A 570 3.80 4.66 -13.54
N GLY A 571 4.24 3.53 -12.98
CA GLY A 571 5.55 2.94 -13.30
C GLY A 571 5.68 2.50 -14.76
N GLN A 572 4.64 1.86 -15.32
CA GLN A 572 4.61 1.48 -16.74
C GLN A 572 4.67 2.71 -17.66
N THR A 573 3.97 3.79 -17.31
CA THR A 573 3.96 5.05 -18.06
C THR A 573 5.34 5.69 -18.10
N ALA A 574 6.13 5.58 -17.02
CA ALA A 574 7.51 6.07 -16.98
C ALA A 574 8.40 5.38 -18.03
N LEU A 575 8.28 4.05 -18.19
CA LEU A 575 9.01 3.29 -19.21
C LEU A 575 8.62 3.72 -20.63
N GLN A 576 7.33 3.94 -20.87
CA GLN A 576 6.82 4.43 -22.16
C GLN A 576 7.36 5.83 -22.47
N ILE A 577 7.38 6.73 -21.47
CA ILE A 577 7.95 8.07 -21.62
C ILE A 577 9.44 7.98 -22.00
N ALA A 578 10.21 7.10 -21.36
CA ALA A 578 11.62 6.90 -21.71
C ALA A 578 11.83 6.41 -23.15
N ASP A 579 10.95 5.54 -23.66
CA ASP A 579 10.96 5.12 -25.07
C ASP A 579 10.69 6.32 -26.02
N THR A 580 9.69 7.17 -25.71
CA THR A 580 9.41 8.36 -26.53
C THR A 580 10.55 9.37 -26.55
N LEU A 581 11.23 9.57 -25.41
CA LEU A 581 12.44 10.41 -25.33
C LEU A 581 13.57 9.85 -26.20
N SER A 582 13.74 8.53 -26.21
CA SER A 582 14.76 7.85 -27.03
C SER A 582 14.46 7.98 -28.53
N ARG A 583 13.18 7.93 -28.92
CA ARG A 583 12.72 8.11 -30.30
C ARG A 583 12.60 9.56 -30.75
N LYS A 584 12.71 10.50 -29.81
CA LYS A 584 12.50 11.94 -30.05
C LYS A 584 11.11 12.24 -30.63
N ASP A 585 10.09 11.50 -30.19
CA ASP A 585 8.70 11.73 -30.59
C ASP A 585 8.03 12.74 -29.63
N LEU A 586 8.01 14.01 -30.03
CA LEU A 586 7.45 15.10 -29.22
C LEU A 586 5.94 14.91 -28.93
N LYS A 587 5.18 14.39 -29.91
CA LYS A 587 3.74 14.23 -29.77
C LYS A 587 3.42 13.14 -28.75
N ALA A 588 3.98 11.94 -28.96
CA ALA A 588 3.75 10.81 -28.06
C ALA A 588 4.27 11.13 -26.64
N PHE A 589 5.41 11.82 -26.53
CA PHE A 589 5.94 12.30 -25.26
C PHE A 589 4.94 13.23 -24.54
N GLY A 590 4.38 14.22 -25.23
CA GLY A 590 3.41 15.14 -24.65
C GLY A 590 2.11 14.45 -24.20
N GLU A 591 1.58 13.53 -25.01
CA GLU A 591 0.38 12.74 -24.68
C GLU A 591 0.60 11.85 -23.44
N LEU A 592 1.78 11.24 -23.31
CA LEU A 592 2.13 10.44 -22.12
C LEU A 592 2.39 11.31 -20.88
N VAL A 593 2.95 12.51 -21.00
CA VAL A 593 3.05 13.46 -19.89
C VAL A 593 1.66 13.85 -19.38
N GLY A 594 0.70 14.07 -20.27
CA GLY A 594 -0.71 14.27 -19.91
C GLY A 594 -1.32 13.03 -19.24
N THR A 595 -1.03 11.83 -19.74
CA THR A 595 -1.47 10.57 -19.12
C THR A 595 -0.91 10.40 -17.71
N ALA A 596 0.36 10.74 -17.49
CA ALA A 596 0.98 10.74 -16.16
C ALA A 596 0.28 11.72 -15.21
N TRP A 597 -0.19 12.86 -15.70
CA TRP A 597 -0.98 13.79 -14.89
C TRP A 597 -2.33 13.22 -14.47
N GLU A 598 -3.06 12.59 -15.40
CA GLU A 598 -4.35 11.95 -15.08
C GLU A 598 -4.18 10.80 -14.08
N LEU A 599 -3.09 10.03 -14.17
CA LEU A 599 -2.78 9.00 -13.19
C LEU A 599 -2.44 9.59 -11.82
N ASN A 600 -1.72 10.72 -11.74
CA ASN A 600 -1.48 11.42 -10.48
C ASN A 600 -2.79 11.91 -9.84
N LYS A 601 -3.73 12.43 -10.64
CA LYS A 601 -5.08 12.82 -10.17
C LYS A 601 -5.91 11.62 -9.71
N GLN A 602 -5.81 10.48 -10.39
CA GLN A 602 -6.45 9.23 -9.94
C GLN A 602 -5.85 8.72 -8.63
N LEU A 603 -4.53 8.84 -8.49
CA LEU A 603 -3.82 8.43 -7.29
C LEU A 603 -4.19 9.34 -6.13
N ASP A 604 -4.18 10.67 -6.27
CA ASP A 604 -4.73 11.60 -5.29
C ASP A 604 -5.56 12.70 -5.94
N PRO A 605 -6.89 12.72 -5.71
CA PRO A 605 -7.77 13.78 -6.19
C PRO A 605 -7.40 15.18 -5.70
N ASN A 606 -6.69 15.31 -4.57
CA ASN A 606 -6.24 16.60 -4.04
C ASN A 606 -4.99 17.16 -4.75
N SER A 607 -4.43 16.40 -5.71
CA SER A 607 -3.32 16.87 -6.57
C SER A 607 -3.73 18.05 -7.44
N THR A 608 -5.02 18.25 -7.68
CA THR A 608 -5.56 19.35 -8.49
C THR A 608 -6.60 20.17 -7.73
N ASN A 609 -7.02 21.29 -8.33
CA ASN A 609 -8.09 22.13 -7.81
C ASN A 609 -8.73 22.93 -8.97
N PRO A 610 -9.86 23.63 -8.75
CA PRO A 610 -10.56 24.34 -9.84
C PRO A 610 -9.71 25.37 -10.58
N GLU A 611 -8.78 26.07 -9.91
CA GLU A 611 -7.89 27.04 -10.56
C GLU A 611 -6.88 26.36 -11.49
N VAL A 612 -6.36 25.20 -11.07
CA VAL A 612 -5.45 24.37 -11.87
C VAL A 612 -6.18 23.77 -13.08
N GLU A 613 -7.38 23.23 -12.89
CA GLU A 613 -8.17 22.67 -13.99
C GLU A 613 -8.56 23.75 -15.01
N ALA A 614 -8.96 24.95 -14.56
CA ALA A 614 -9.22 26.08 -15.45
C ALA A 614 -7.98 26.49 -16.27
N LEU A 615 -6.78 26.43 -15.67
CA LEU A 615 -5.53 26.63 -16.40
C LEU A 615 -5.30 25.53 -17.43
N PHE A 616 -5.50 24.26 -17.09
CA PHE A 616 -5.40 23.14 -18.03
C PHE A 616 -6.36 23.29 -19.22
N GLU A 617 -7.62 23.60 -18.97
CA GLU A 617 -8.62 23.86 -20.01
C GLU A 617 -8.16 24.95 -20.96
N ARG A 618 -7.69 26.08 -20.40
CA ARG A 618 -7.18 27.22 -21.17
C ARG A 618 -5.99 26.86 -22.05
N VAL A 619 -5.02 26.09 -21.55
CA VAL A 619 -3.82 25.75 -22.32
C VAL A 619 -3.99 24.55 -23.25
N SER A 620 -5.01 23.71 -23.04
CA SER A 620 -5.25 22.45 -23.76
C SER A 620 -5.25 22.56 -25.29
N PRO A 621 -5.74 23.65 -25.93
CA PRO A 621 -5.69 23.74 -27.39
C PRO A 621 -4.27 23.83 -27.94
N HIS A 622 -3.32 24.29 -27.12
CA HIS A 622 -1.94 24.61 -27.53
C HIS A 622 -0.93 23.50 -27.24
N ILE A 623 -1.29 22.52 -26.40
CA ILE A 623 -0.38 21.48 -25.91
C ILE A 623 -0.80 20.07 -26.35
N TYR A 624 0.17 19.17 -26.50
CA TYR A 624 -0.09 17.72 -26.57
C TYR A 624 -0.44 17.17 -25.19
N GLY A 625 0.19 17.73 -24.14
CA GLY A 625 -0.12 17.43 -22.76
C GLY A 625 0.76 18.25 -21.83
N GLY A 626 0.48 18.13 -20.53
CA GLY A 626 1.19 18.85 -19.48
C GLY A 626 0.87 18.25 -18.12
N LYS A 627 1.63 18.62 -17.11
CA LYS A 627 1.44 18.16 -15.74
C LYS A 627 1.92 19.21 -14.76
N LEU A 628 1.33 19.23 -13.56
CA LEU A 628 2.00 19.86 -12.43
C LEU A 628 3.20 19.02 -12.01
N LEU A 629 4.21 19.71 -11.49
CA LEU A 629 5.44 19.13 -11.01
C LEU A 629 5.37 18.92 -9.50
N GLY A 630 5.86 17.80 -9.00
CA GLY A 630 5.78 17.43 -7.59
C GLY A 630 4.38 16.99 -7.14
N ALA A 631 4.05 17.24 -5.87
CA ALA A 631 2.86 16.69 -5.20
C ALA A 631 1.52 17.32 -5.64
N GLY A 632 1.50 18.34 -6.49
CA GLY A 632 0.27 18.99 -6.96
C GLY A 632 -0.28 20.07 -6.00
N GLY A 633 -1.50 20.55 -6.31
CA GLY A 633 -2.18 21.65 -5.63
C GLY A 633 -1.76 23.06 -6.09
N GLY A 634 -0.66 23.16 -6.84
CA GLY A 634 -0.10 24.42 -7.35
C GLY A 634 1.36 24.23 -7.78
N GLY A 635 2.16 25.29 -7.75
CA GLY A 635 3.58 25.23 -8.10
C GLY A 635 3.83 25.35 -9.60
N PHE A 636 4.81 24.61 -10.11
CA PHE A 636 5.18 24.66 -11.54
C PHE A 636 4.40 23.65 -12.38
N MET A 637 4.11 24.06 -13.61
CA MET A 637 3.52 23.25 -14.67
C MET A 637 4.52 23.11 -15.82
N LEU A 638 4.74 21.87 -16.26
CA LEU A 638 5.43 21.58 -17.51
C LEU A 638 4.38 21.44 -18.62
N MET A 639 4.60 22.15 -19.73
CA MET A 639 3.71 22.16 -20.89
C MET A 639 4.48 21.68 -22.13
N VAL A 640 3.95 20.69 -22.85
CA VAL A 640 4.51 20.19 -24.11
C VAL A 640 3.65 20.72 -25.26
N CYS A 641 4.11 21.79 -25.92
CA CYS A 641 3.38 22.49 -26.96
C CYS A 641 3.38 21.74 -28.30
N LYS A 642 2.32 21.92 -29.10
CA LYS A 642 2.17 21.26 -30.41
C LYS A 642 3.18 21.73 -31.46
N SER A 643 3.75 22.94 -31.29
CA SER A 643 4.71 23.56 -32.20
C SER A 643 5.30 24.83 -31.55
N PRO A 644 6.39 25.41 -32.10
CA PRO A 644 6.94 26.68 -31.63
C PRO A 644 5.94 27.85 -31.68
N ALA A 645 5.09 27.90 -32.72
CA ALA A 645 4.06 28.93 -32.86
C ALA A 645 2.99 28.83 -31.76
N HIS A 646 2.63 27.61 -31.35
CA HIS A 646 1.72 27.39 -30.21
C HIS A 646 2.37 27.82 -28.90
N ALA A 647 3.66 27.52 -28.70
CA ALA A 647 4.41 27.95 -27.52
C ALA A 647 4.48 29.48 -27.40
N GLN A 648 4.78 30.18 -28.50
CA GLN A 648 4.81 31.65 -28.54
C GLN A 648 3.44 32.28 -28.27
N ARG A 649 2.38 31.74 -28.88
CA ARG A 649 0.99 32.18 -28.60
C ARG A 649 0.65 32.00 -27.13
N LEU A 650 0.96 30.84 -26.58
CA LEU A 650 0.67 30.52 -25.18
C LEU A 650 1.45 31.43 -24.21
N LYS A 651 2.71 31.75 -24.52
CA LYS A 651 3.49 32.74 -23.77
C LYS A 651 2.81 34.11 -23.76
N ALA A 652 2.48 34.64 -24.94
CA ALA A 652 1.83 35.93 -25.07
C ALA A 652 0.47 35.98 -24.35
N GLU A 653 -0.28 34.89 -24.40
CA GLU A 653 -1.58 34.80 -23.76
C GLU A 653 -1.48 34.78 -22.23
N LEU A 654 -0.64 33.90 -21.66
CA LEU A 654 -0.49 33.77 -20.20
C LEU A 654 0.22 35.00 -19.60
N ASP A 655 1.13 35.66 -20.32
CA ASP A 655 1.76 36.90 -19.86
C ASP A 655 0.79 38.10 -19.94
N GLY A 656 -0.10 38.12 -20.94
CA GLY A 656 -1.10 39.18 -21.10
C GLY A 656 -2.26 39.09 -20.10
N THR A 657 -2.63 37.87 -19.69
CA THR A 657 -3.67 37.61 -18.68
C THR A 657 -3.21 36.51 -17.72
N PRO A 658 -2.28 36.82 -16.79
CA PRO A 658 -1.78 35.84 -15.83
C PRO A 658 -2.90 35.41 -14.87
N THR A 659 -2.81 34.18 -14.37
CA THR A 659 -3.78 33.64 -13.41
C THR A 659 -3.78 34.40 -12.08
N ASN A 660 -2.64 35.00 -11.71
CA ASN A 660 -2.46 35.88 -10.55
C ASN A 660 -1.11 36.62 -10.69
N ASP A 661 -0.86 37.60 -9.81
CA ASP A 661 0.33 38.46 -9.84
C ASP A 661 1.69 37.73 -9.73
N ARG A 662 1.69 36.46 -9.28
CA ARG A 662 2.91 35.67 -9.15
C ARG A 662 3.15 34.77 -10.35
N ALA A 663 2.11 34.52 -11.15
CA ALA A 663 2.16 33.53 -12.22
C ALA A 663 3.02 34.04 -13.38
N ARG A 664 3.96 33.21 -13.85
CA ARG A 664 4.96 33.63 -14.85
C ARG A 664 5.73 32.44 -15.43
N PHE A 665 6.29 32.62 -16.62
CA PHE A 665 7.26 31.68 -17.19
C PHE A 665 8.62 31.77 -16.52
N PHE A 666 9.35 30.65 -16.53
CA PHE A 666 10.74 30.58 -16.15
C PHE A 666 11.57 30.04 -17.31
N ASP A 667 12.71 30.68 -17.56
CA ASP A 667 13.72 30.13 -18.45
C ASP A 667 14.44 28.98 -17.75
N TYR A 668 14.57 27.87 -18.45
CA TYR A 668 15.26 26.70 -17.94
C TYR A 668 16.12 26.03 -19.01
N SER A 669 17.09 25.25 -18.57
CA SER A 669 17.92 24.38 -19.41
C SER A 669 18.20 23.09 -18.68
N VAL A 670 18.40 22.00 -19.43
CA VAL A 670 18.81 20.71 -18.85
C VAL A 670 20.24 20.85 -18.34
N SER A 671 20.44 20.60 -17.05
CA SER A 671 21.77 20.69 -16.45
C SER A 671 22.57 19.43 -16.76
N PRO A 672 23.73 19.50 -17.43
CA PRO A 672 24.57 18.31 -17.65
C PRO A 672 25.27 17.84 -16.36
N ARG A 673 25.27 18.69 -15.31
CA ARG A 673 25.87 18.40 -14.00
C ARG A 673 24.80 18.32 -12.94
N GLY A 674 24.98 17.38 -12.01
CA GLY A 674 24.18 17.31 -10.79
C GLY A 674 24.79 18.13 -9.66
N LEU A 675 24.67 17.61 -8.44
CA LEU A 675 25.25 18.21 -7.23
C LEU A 675 26.76 18.37 -7.37
N THR A 676 27.25 19.58 -7.12
CA THR A 676 28.68 19.92 -7.14
C THR A 676 29.08 20.54 -5.81
N VAL A 677 30.17 20.05 -5.21
CA VAL A 677 30.72 20.56 -3.94
C VAL A 677 32.17 20.97 -4.15
N THR A 678 32.47 22.24 -3.91
CA THR A 678 33.79 22.85 -4.06
C THR A 678 34.28 23.34 -2.70
N VAL A 679 35.57 23.17 -2.41
CA VAL A 679 36.25 23.88 -1.31
C VAL A 679 36.98 25.03 -1.96
N CYS A 680 36.64 26.26 -1.55
CA CYS A 680 37.13 27.51 -2.11
C CYS A 680 38.11 28.18 -1.17
#